data_AF-A0A6N8J8N1-F1
#
_entry.id   AF-A0A6N8J8N1-F1
#
_cell.length_a   1.000
_cell.length_b   1.000
_cell.length_c   1.000
_cell.angle_alpha   90.00
_cell.angle_beta   90.00
_cell.angle_gamma   90.00
#
_symmetry.space_group_name_H-M   'P 1'
#
loop_
_entity.id
_entity.type
_entity.pdbx_description
1 polymer ?
#
loop_
_entity_poly.entity_id
_entity_poly.type
_entity_poly.pdbx_seq_one_letter_code
_entity_poly.pdbx_strand_id
1 'polypeptide(L)'
;MSHRVYLYNVSTPSTAQDNDKMIMEWGYEMPLLLQPLLINGAFISGNNYNNHTDSNAGLYYNAQPGIENLKRFYNFLEKQESIITDKAAFSAAKNNLFKYLDNLEHPYFNLDMWDVFNMEETPHEDQAAIWQADIAFNNEVITRAIDNNDISLLSYKELKNVSLAFQTLADLLNYEGYHYGWAHIYEEIPTVEIYQEDELWGLKGPDGEVLLSPQFDEFYEFSMQDLAVVMKDGKYGYVHTSGKIVIPLEWDDAYDFEYSYLAIVKKNDLFGLVNLSGRVVAPPEYEDIENFGNEGCFIVQKNGKWGMLDKDGKVILNAEYEKIMPLHENVFIMQKNNLWIIADSPAHKLSDDLFDLVVSKAPHQGFAYAFKGKDVYLVDKYGLSRANKDLVQQDAGSEYYHYYYDDTVRDRLLAYAASPDEGTVIDAYTPVEDLYNIGVDAYNSQDYQSAIHYYTLAAEKGYGYAMNNLAHIYYMVDDYIDHDKAFHWYEKGAAAGNTNAINGLSLCYQNGIGTIPDRDKAISLLQQAADDGLAVAHNNLGFLYFDNDPDQALYHYQQAEELGEPDYGWLGYMYEGKEDFEKAIEYYRKDETEIGAYNLGNLYRKGLGTMKDIKAAIGYFNTAVEGGYDTAHIELARIYLFEDGFTDTAQAARHLTAAEEAGLEIPDDLKTI
;
A
#
# COMPACT_ATOMS: atom_id res chain seq x y z
N MET A 1 -7.27 -7.05 -11.01
CA MET A 1 -7.21 -8.52 -10.96
C MET A 1 -7.07 -8.89 -9.48
N SER A 2 -7.71 -9.95 -8.99
CA SER A 2 -7.54 -10.35 -7.58
C SER A 2 -6.15 -10.98 -7.44
N HIS A 3 -5.26 -10.38 -6.65
CA HIS A 3 -3.95 -10.93 -6.41
C HIS A 3 -4.02 -11.90 -5.23
N ARG A 4 -3.73 -13.18 -5.49
CA ARG A 4 -3.94 -14.28 -4.55
C ARG A 4 -2.64 -15.02 -4.28
N VAL A 5 -2.59 -15.65 -3.12
CA VAL A 5 -1.55 -16.61 -2.74
C VAL A 5 -2.22 -17.95 -2.49
N TYR A 6 -1.58 -19.01 -2.98
CA TYR A 6 -2.07 -20.38 -2.88
C TYR A 6 -1.04 -21.26 -2.18
N LEU A 7 -1.52 -22.20 -1.36
CA LEU A 7 -0.68 -23.27 -0.83
C LEU A 7 -1.16 -24.60 -1.39
N TYR A 8 -0.24 -25.41 -1.90
CA TYR A 8 -0.51 -26.74 -2.41
C TYR A 8 0.19 -27.81 -1.56
N ASN A 9 -0.43 -28.98 -1.40
CA ASN A 9 0.24 -30.20 -0.97
C ASN A 9 0.62 -31.00 -2.23
N VAL A 10 1.92 -31.12 -2.50
CA VAL A 10 2.44 -31.60 -3.79
C VAL A 10 3.41 -32.78 -3.64
N SER A 11 3.32 -33.70 -4.59
CA SER A 11 4.04 -34.96 -4.59
C SER A 11 5.55 -34.79 -4.85
N THR A 12 5.89 -33.89 -5.77
CA THR A 12 7.27 -33.57 -6.17
C THR A 12 7.45 -32.09 -6.46
N PRO A 13 8.62 -31.51 -6.16
CA PRO A 13 8.93 -30.15 -6.59
C PRO A 13 9.01 -30.04 -8.11
N SER A 14 8.69 -28.86 -8.64
CA SER A 14 8.93 -28.43 -10.04
C SER A 14 8.02 -28.98 -11.14
N THR A 15 7.05 -29.85 -10.85
CA THR A 15 6.08 -30.32 -11.87
C THR A 15 4.71 -30.57 -11.27
N ALA A 16 3.70 -29.85 -11.77
CA ALA A 16 2.30 -30.09 -11.47
C ALA A 16 1.88 -31.50 -11.89
N GLN A 17 1.29 -32.24 -10.96
CA GLN A 17 0.71 -33.57 -11.17
C GLN A 17 -0.81 -33.51 -10.97
N ASP A 18 -1.55 -34.40 -11.65
CA ASP A 18 -3.02 -34.48 -11.56
C ASP A 18 -3.55 -34.72 -10.13
N ASN A 19 -2.70 -35.13 -9.20
CA ASN A 19 -3.04 -35.42 -7.81
C ASN A 19 -2.51 -34.39 -6.81
N ASP A 20 -1.83 -33.32 -7.25
CA ASP A 20 -1.43 -32.22 -6.39
C ASP A 20 -2.67 -31.43 -5.97
N LYS A 21 -2.79 -31.11 -4.68
CA LYS A 21 -4.01 -30.51 -4.12
C LYS A 21 -3.73 -29.08 -3.68
N MET A 22 -4.53 -28.12 -4.15
CA MET A 22 -4.60 -26.82 -3.49
C MET A 22 -5.23 -27.05 -2.12
N ILE A 23 -4.57 -26.55 -1.08
CA ILE A 23 -5.01 -26.74 0.31
C ILE A 23 -5.37 -25.43 0.99
N MET A 24 -4.98 -24.27 0.42
CA MET A 24 -5.29 -22.95 0.95
C MET A 24 -5.29 -21.87 -0.13
N GLU A 25 -6.12 -20.85 0.03
CA GLU A 25 -6.16 -19.62 -0.77
C GLU A 25 -6.34 -18.40 0.15
N TRP A 26 -5.59 -17.34 -0.10
CA TRP A 26 -5.80 -16.04 0.54
C TRP A 26 -5.35 -14.87 -0.37
N GLY A 27 -5.53 -13.63 0.11
CA GLY A 27 -5.13 -12.41 -0.62
C GLY A 27 -3.63 -12.11 -0.53
N TYR A 28 -3.25 -10.83 -0.55
CA TYR A 28 -1.84 -10.39 -0.50
C TYR A 28 -1.09 -10.76 0.78
N GLU A 29 -1.81 -10.88 1.91
CA GLU A 29 -1.20 -10.89 3.23
C GLU A 29 -0.84 -12.31 3.68
N MET A 30 0.32 -12.47 4.34
CA MET A 30 0.70 -13.78 4.83
C MET A 30 -0.15 -14.20 6.04
N PRO A 31 -0.76 -15.39 6.03
CA PRO A 31 -1.57 -15.82 7.15
C PRO A 31 -0.68 -16.25 8.32
N LEU A 32 -0.46 -15.34 9.27
CA LEU A 32 0.45 -15.56 10.40
C LEU A 32 0.16 -16.85 11.17
N LEU A 33 -1.12 -17.22 11.34
CA LEU A 33 -1.45 -18.45 12.07
C LEU A 33 -1.08 -19.73 11.32
N LEU A 34 -0.84 -19.66 10.00
CA LEU A 34 -0.55 -20.81 9.14
C LEU A 34 0.93 -20.86 8.71
N GLN A 35 1.64 -19.73 8.84
CA GLN A 35 3.08 -19.61 8.57
C GLN A 35 3.98 -20.68 9.22
N PRO A 36 3.68 -21.21 10.43
CA PRO A 36 4.46 -22.32 11.01
C PRO A 36 4.53 -23.60 10.18
N LEU A 37 3.71 -23.74 9.14
CA LEU A 37 3.81 -24.81 8.13
C LEU A 37 5.08 -24.70 7.28
N LEU A 38 5.71 -23.53 7.19
CA LEU A 38 6.73 -23.19 6.19
C LEU A 38 8.12 -23.03 6.81
N ILE A 39 8.65 -24.07 7.46
CA ILE A 39 9.89 -23.95 8.26
C ILE A 39 11.12 -24.72 7.75
N ASN A 40 10.94 -25.79 6.96
CA ASN A 40 12.02 -26.74 6.66
C ASN A 40 12.05 -27.12 5.19
N GLY A 41 13.25 -27.27 4.61
CA GLY A 41 13.43 -27.66 3.21
C GLY A 41 13.05 -26.57 2.23
N ALA A 42 13.21 -25.30 2.63
CA ALA A 42 12.87 -24.13 1.83
C ALA A 42 13.79 -24.00 0.60
N PHE A 43 13.23 -24.06 -0.61
CA PHE A 43 13.94 -23.73 -1.85
C PHE A 43 12.97 -23.21 -2.91
N ILE A 44 13.52 -22.47 -3.87
CA ILE A 44 12.78 -21.87 -4.98
C ILE A 44 12.82 -22.84 -6.17
N SER A 45 11.67 -23.08 -6.79
CA SER A 45 11.55 -23.82 -8.05
C SER A 45 10.30 -23.37 -8.81
N GLY A 46 9.97 -23.97 -9.95
CA GLY A 46 8.77 -23.61 -10.73
C GLY A 46 7.48 -23.74 -9.91
N ASN A 47 6.48 -22.89 -10.15
CA ASN A 47 5.17 -22.92 -9.48
C ASN A 47 4.24 -24.01 -10.03
N ASN A 48 3.11 -24.21 -9.33
CA ASN A 48 2.17 -25.27 -9.62
C ASN A 48 0.98 -24.80 -10.49
N TYR A 49 0.57 -23.53 -10.36
CA TYR A 49 -0.64 -22.99 -11.00
C TYR A 49 -0.41 -22.50 -12.44
N ASN A 50 0.71 -21.81 -12.72
CA ASN A 50 1.00 -21.15 -14.01
C ASN A 50 2.26 -21.71 -14.67
N ASN A 51 2.29 -23.03 -14.90
CA ASN A 51 3.41 -23.75 -15.51
C ASN A 51 3.70 -23.43 -17.00
N HIS A 52 3.04 -22.43 -17.58
CA HIS A 52 3.10 -22.08 -19.01
C HIS A 52 3.95 -20.84 -19.33
N THR A 53 4.58 -20.21 -18.32
CA THR A 53 5.42 -19.01 -18.49
C THR A 53 6.89 -19.27 -18.15
N ASP A 54 7.80 -18.59 -18.86
CA ASP A 54 9.26 -18.71 -18.64
C ASP A 54 9.73 -18.07 -17.30
N SER A 55 8.93 -17.20 -16.68
CA SER A 55 9.18 -16.55 -15.37
C SER A 55 8.35 -17.18 -14.26
N ASN A 56 8.75 -18.38 -13.82
CA ASN A 56 7.96 -19.17 -12.89
C ASN A 56 8.73 -19.53 -11.61
N ALA A 57 8.35 -18.96 -10.47
CA ALA A 57 8.94 -19.24 -9.16
C ALA A 57 7.86 -19.46 -8.09
N GLY A 58 8.06 -20.48 -7.26
CA GLY A 58 7.28 -20.81 -6.07
C GLY A 58 8.17 -21.41 -4.98
N LEU A 59 7.73 -21.33 -3.73
CA LEU A 59 8.51 -21.78 -2.57
C LEU A 59 8.08 -23.17 -2.14
N TYR A 60 9.04 -24.07 -1.98
CA TYR A 60 8.79 -25.44 -1.56
C TYR A 60 9.28 -25.68 -0.15
N TYR A 61 8.50 -26.42 0.64
CA TYR A 61 8.83 -26.80 2.01
C TYR A 61 8.48 -28.27 2.26
N ASN A 62 9.19 -28.94 3.16
CA ASN A 62 8.81 -30.27 3.63
C ASN A 62 7.52 -30.16 4.47
N ALA A 63 6.48 -30.91 4.09
CA ALA A 63 5.17 -30.79 4.71
C ALA A 63 5.15 -31.28 6.16
N GLN A 64 5.70 -32.47 6.41
CA GLN A 64 5.63 -33.13 7.72
C GLN A 64 6.23 -32.29 8.88
N PRO A 65 7.46 -31.73 8.77
CA PRO A 65 8.00 -30.87 9.83
C PRO A 65 7.16 -29.61 10.06
N GLY A 66 6.59 -29.04 8.98
CA GLY A 66 5.69 -27.90 9.04
C GLY A 66 4.41 -28.20 9.83
N ILE A 67 3.75 -29.32 9.52
CA ILE A 67 2.54 -29.77 10.22
C ILE A 67 2.82 -29.97 11.71
N GLU A 68 3.93 -30.60 12.05
CA GLU A 68 4.34 -30.82 13.44
C GLU A 68 4.61 -29.50 14.18
N ASN A 69 5.24 -28.53 13.51
CA ASN A 69 5.52 -27.22 14.08
C ASN A 69 4.26 -26.38 14.28
N LEU A 70 3.34 -26.36 13.31
CA LEU A 70 2.04 -25.73 13.45
C LEU A 70 1.26 -26.30 14.64
N LYS A 71 1.28 -27.63 14.81
CA LYS A 71 0.66 -28.28 15.96
C LYS A 71 1.26 -27.81 17.29
N ARG A 72 2.58 -27.63 17.36
CA ARG A 72 3.24 -27.05 18.54
C ARG A 72 2.76 -25.63 18.79
N PHE A 73 2.68 -24.81 17.75
CA PHE A 73 2.25 -23.42 17.83
C PHE A 73 0.81 -23.27 18.36
N TYR A 74 -0.17 -23.97 17.77
CA TYR A 74 -1.56 -23.89 18.22
C TYR A 74 -1.75 -24.41 19.65
N ASN A 75 -1.02 -25.45 20.04
CA ASN A 75 -1.04 -25.93 21.42
C ASN A 75 -0.37 -24.96 22.41
N PHE A 76 0.59 -24.16 21.94
CA PHE A 76 1.16 -23.05 22.72
C PHE A 76 0.15 -21.91 22.89
N LEU A 77 -0.54 -21.50 21.81
CA LEU A 77 -1.59 -20.47 21.85
C LEU A 77 -2.75 -20.85 22.77
N GLU A 78 -3.25 -22.08 22.71
CA GLU A 78 -4.38 -22.54 23.54
C GLU A 78 -4.12 -22.42 25.04
N LYS A 79 -2.85 -22.59 25.45
CA LYS A 79 -2.40 -22.51 26.84
C LYS A 79 -2.33 -21.09 27.37
N GLN A 80 -2.28 -20.09 26.50
CA GLN A 80 -2.19 -18.70 26.93
C GLN A 80 -3.52 -18.25 27.56
N GLU A 81 -3.41 -17.49 28.65
CA GLU A 81 -4.55 -16.88 29.30
C GLU A 81 -4.93 -15.59 28.57
N SER A 82 -6.23 -15.29 28.44
CA SER A 82 -6.78 -14.00 28.00
C SER A 82 -6.54 -13.51 26.56
N ILE A 83 -5.89 -14.27 25.66
CA ILE A 83 -5.72 -13.86 24.25
C ILE A 83 -6.81 -14.39 23.30
N ILE A 84 -7.53 -15.44 23.68
CA ILE A 84 -8.62 -16.05 22.90
C ILE A 84 -9.91 -15.91 23.71
N THR A 85 -10.89 -15.24 23.12
CA THR A 85 -12.18 -14.93 23.75
C THR A 85 -13.09 -16.15 23.77
N ASP A 86 -13.17 -16.90 22.66
CA ASP A 86 -13.92 -18.15 22.57
C ASP A 86 -12.98 -19.36 22.47
N LYS A 87 -12.57 -19.86 23.65
CA LYS A 87 -11.69 -21.04 23.73
C LYS A 87 -12.33 -22.30 23.13
N ALA A 88 -13.65 -22.43 23.18
CA ALA A 88 -14.32 -23.62 22.65
C ALA A 88 -14.29 -23.63 21.12
N ALA A 89 -14.60 -22.49 20.49
CA ALA A 89 -14.48 -22.31 19.05
C ALA A 89 -13.04 -22.48 18.56
N PHE A 90 -12.07 -21.91 19.27
CA PHE A 90 -10.65 -22.12 18.96
C PHE A 90 -10.25 -23.60 19.01
N SER A 91 -10.60 -24.32 20.09
CA SER A 91 -10.29 -25.75 20.20
C SER A 91 -10.95 -26.57 19.09
N ALA A 92 -12.17 -26.22 18.67
CA ALA A 92 -12.85 -26.88 17.57
C ALA A 92 -12.13 -26.63 16.23
N ALA A 93 -11.85 -25.38 15.88
CA ALA A 93 -11.13 -25.00 14.66
C ALA A 93 -9.74 -25.63 14.61
N LYS A 94 -8.99 -25.59 15.72
CA LYS A 94 -7.69 -26.26 15.87
C LYS A 94 -7.77 -27.76 15.57
N ASN A 95 -8.75 -28.45 16.14
CA ASN A 95 -8.90 -29.90 15.96
C ASN A 95 -9.27 -30.25 14.51
N ASN A 96 -10.12 -29.44 13.86
CA ASN A 96 -10.42 -29.58 12.44
C ASN A 96 -9.16 -29.39 11.59
N LEU A 97 -8.41 -28.32 11.84
CA LEU A 97 -7.14 -28.03 11.17
C LEU A 97 -6.14 -29.18 11.33
N PHE A 98 -5.98 -29.71 12.54
CA PHE A 98 -5.07 -30.83 12.77
C PHE A 98 -5.52 -32.10 12.04
N LYS A 99 -6.82 -32.42 12.07
CA LYS A 99 -7.39 -33.59 11.38
C LYS A 99 -7.18 -33.46 9.87
N TYR A 100 -7.42 -32.28 9.29
CA TYR A 100 -7.20 -32.01 7.88
C TYR A 100 -5.73 -32.24 7.49
N LEU A 101 -4.81 -31.60 8.21
CA LEU A 101 -3.37 -31.70 7.93
C LEU A 101 -2.83 -33.13 8.09
N ASP A 102 -3.36 -33.92 9.02
CA ASP A 102 -2.98 -35.33 9.21
C ASP A 102 -3.39 -36.25 8.05
N ASN A 103 -4.33 -35.81 7.20
CA ASN A 103 -4.80 -36.56 6.04
C ASN A 103 -4.11 -36.15 4.73
N LEU A 104 -3.17 -35.20 4.77
CA LEU A 104 -2.40 -34.80 3.59
C LEU A 104 -1.43 -35.92 3.20
N GLU A 105 -1.43 -36.26 1.91
CA GLU A 105 -0.76 -37.46 1.39
C GLU A 105 0.65 -37.17 0.88
N HIS A 106 0.94 -35.91 0.52
CA HIS A 106 2.15 -35.56 -0.21
C HIS A 106 3.24 -34.94 0.67
N PRO A 107 4.53 -35.14 0.33
CA PRO A 107 5.63 -34.79 1.21
C PRO A 107 6.01 -33.30 1.19
N TYR A 108 5.51 -32.51 0.24
CA TYR A 108 5.88 -31.10 0.10
C TYR A 108 4.67 -30.17 0.20
N PHE A 109 4.93 -28.97 0.71
CA PHE A 109 4.11 -27.80 0.47
C PHE A 109 4.73 -26.96 -0.65
N ASN A 110 3.91 -26.45 -1.55
CA ASN A 110 4.29 -25.44 -2.52
C ASN A 110 3.46 -24.18 -2.28
N LEU A 111 4.13 -23.09 -1.92
CA LEU A 111 3.54 -21.76 -1.82
C LEU A 111 3.67 -21.08 -3.19
N ASP A 112 2.54 -20.92 -3.87
CA ASP A 112 2.42 -20.27 -5.17
C ASP A 112 1.96 -18.83 -4.96
N MET A 113 2.79 -17.90 -5.43
CA MET A 113 2.64 -16.46 -5.18
C MET A 113 2.73 -15.67 -6.49
N TRP A 114 2.47 -16.31 -7.62
CA TRP A 114 2.69 -15.70 -8.94
C TRP A 114 1.91 -14.39 -9.13
N ASP A 115 0.67 -14.29 -8.65
CA ASP A 115 -0.12 -13.05 -8.74
C ASP A 115 0.46 -11.91 -7.88
N VAL A 116 1.16 -12.26 -6.79
CA VAL A 116 1.85 -11.31 -5.93
C VAL A 116 3.19 -10.92 -6.55
N PHE A 117 3.92 -11.86 -7.14
CA PHE A 117 5.21 -11.59 -7.77
C PHE A 117 5.09 -10.72 -9.04
N ASN A 118 3.93 -10.67 -9.68
CA ASN A 118 3.71 -9.82 -10.86
C ASN A 118 3.52 -8.32 -10.55
N MET A 119 3.68 -7.88 -9.30
CA MET A 119 3.45 -6.49 -8.89
C MET A 119 4.67 -5.58 -9.10
N GLU A 120 5.86 -6.15 -9.31
CA GLU A 120 7.12 -5.42 -9.46
C GLU A 120 7.88 -5.91 -10.70
N GLU A 121 8.78 -5.09 -11.24
CA GLU A 121 9.67 -5.49 -12.34
C GLU A 121 10.77 -6.48 -11.90
N THR A 122 10.88 -6.72 -10.59
CA THR A 122 11.81 -7.64 -9.94
C THR A 122 11.58 -9.09 -10.44
N PRO A 123 12.62 -9.88 -10.75
CA PRO A 123 12.44 -11.28 -11.11
C PRO A 123 11.69 -12.08 -10.02
N HIS A 124 10.78 -12.97 -10.42
CA HIS A 124 9.98 -13.76 -9.48
C HIS A 124 10.83 -14.60 -8.51
N GLU A 125 12.01 -15.05 -8.94
CA GLU A 125 12.95 -15.79 -8.07
C GLU A 125 13.50 -14.91 -6.94
N ASP A 126 13.80 -13.64 -7.22
CA ASP A 126 14.32 -12.69 -6.23
C ASP A 126 13.22 -12.30 -5.24
N GLN A 127 11.99 -12.08 -5.73
CA GLN A 127 10.82 -11.85 -4.87
C GLN A 127 10.50 -13.07 -3.99
N ALA A 128 10.61 -14.28 -4.54
CA ALA A 128 10.47 -15.51 -3.77
C ALA A 128 11.54 -15.63 -2.69
N ALA A 129 12.78 -15.20 -2.95
CA ALA A 129 13.86 -15.19 -1.97
C ALA A 129 13.60 -14.23 -0.80
N ILE A 130 13.03 -13.05 -1.07
CA ILE A 130 12.61 -12.09 -0.02
C ILE A 130 11.53 -12.73 0.86
N TRP A 131 10.48 -13.27 0.25
CA TRP A 131 9.40 -13.96 0.98
C TRP A 131 9.92 -15.15 1.79
N GLN A 132 10.86 -15.92 1.25
CA GLN A 132 11.50 -17.00 1.97
C GLN A 132 12.23 -16.50 3.22
N ALA A 133 12.93 -15.35 3.14
CA ALA A 133 13.63 -14.74 4.27
C ALA A 133 12.67 -14.21 5.34
N ASP A 134 11.59 -13.54 4.95
CA ASP A 134 10.56 -13.05 5.87
C ASP A 134 9.81 -14.20 6.56
N ILE A 135 9.58 -15.28 5.83
CA ILE A 135 9.02 -16.51 6.40
C ILE A 135 9.94 -17.11 7.45
N ALA A 136 11.24 -17.17 7.17
CA ALA A 136 12.23 -17.67 8.11
C ALA A 136 12.31 -16.80 9.37
N PHE A 137 12.29 -15.47 9.21
CA PHE A 137 12.34 -14.51 10.31
C PHE A 137 11.17 -14.68 11.29
N ASN A 138 9.93 -14.64 10.79
CA ASN A 138 8.76 -14.81 11.66
C ASN A 138 8.75 -16.18 12.34
N ASN A 139 9.15 -17.25 11.63
CA ASN A 139 9.22 -18.58 12.21
C ASN A 139 10.27 -18.70 13.31
N GLU A 140 11.37 -17.94 13.24
CA GLU A 140 12.34 -17.85 14.34
C GLU A 140 11.72 -17.16 15.56
N VAL A 141 10.97 -16.07 15.36
CA VAL A 141 10.24 -15.39 16.45
C VAL A 141 9.20 -16.34 17.07
N ILE A 142 8.41 -17.04 16.26
CA ILE A 142 7.41 -18.02 16.71
C ILE A 142 8.06 -19.16 17.48
N THR A 143 9.17 -19.70 16.97
CA THR A 143 9.89 -20.78 17.65
C THR A 143 10.42 -20.32 19.00
N ARG A 144 11.00 -19.12 19.08
CA ARG A 144 11.44 -18.52 20.36
C ARG A 144 10.28 -18.31 21.33
N ALA A 145 9.13 -17.85 20.86
CA ALA A 145 7.93 -17.70 21.69
C ALA A 145 7.45 -19.05 22.26
N ILE A 146 7.39 -20.08 21.43
CA ILE A 146 7.01 -21.44 21.83
C ILE A 146 8.01 -22.00 22.85
N ASP A 147 9.31 -21.93 22.55
CA ASP A 147 10.36 -22.56 23.36
C ASP A 147 10.54 -21.88 24.73
N ASN A 148 10.32 -20.56 24.80
CA ASN A 148 10.34 -19.80 26.05
C ASN A 148 8.97 -19.76 26.76
N ASN A 149 7.92 -20.29 26.12
CA ASN A 149 6.53 -20.14 26.55
C ASN A 149 6.17 -18.67 26.87
N ASP A 150 6.58 -17.76 25.98
CA ASP A 150 6.42 -16.31 26.14
C ASP A 150 5.67 -15.72 24.94
N ILE A 151 4.39 -15.43 25.15
CA ILE A 151 3.52 -14.87 24.10
C ILE A 151 3.85 -13.42 23.78
N SER A 152 4.54 -12.70 24.68
CA SER A 152 4.88 -11.29 24.45
C SER A 152 5.90 -11.11 23.32
N LEU A 153 6.67 -12.16 23.01
CA LEU A 153 7.58 -12.20 21.86
C LEU A 153 6.84 -12.20 20.52
N LEU A 154 5.55 -12.53 20.48
CA LEU A 154 4.69 -12.41 19.30
C LEU A 154 4.05 -11.02 19.21
N SER A 155 4.89 -9.99 19.30
CA SER A 155 4.50 -8.62 19.03
C SER A 155 4.10 -8.51 17.56
N TYR A 156 2.80 -8.33 17.31
CA TYR A 156 2.24 -8.41 15.96
C TYR A 156 2.91 -7.43 14.98
N LYS A 157 3.31 -6.25 15.47
CA LYS A 157 3.96 -5.19 14.70
C LYS A 157 5.42 -5.46 14.37
N GLU A 158 6.06 -6.41 15.05
CA GLU A 158 7.46 -6.78 14.83
C GLU A 158 7.62 -7.92 13.82
N LEU A 159 6.51 -8.53 13.38
CA LEU A 159 6.48 -9.59 12.38
C LEU A 159 6.43 -9.01 10.97
N LYS A 160 7.07 -9.69 10.01
CA LYS A 160 7.17 -9.27 8.61
C LYS A 160 5.95 -9.75 7.80
N ASN A 161 5.50 -8.93 6.85
CA ASN A 161 4.41 -9.21 5.90
C ASN A 161 3.10 -9.75 6.53
N VAL A 162 2.75 -9.22 7.70
CA VAL A 162 1.46 -9.48 8.37
C VAL A 162 0.45 -8.37 8.07
N SER A 163 -0.84 -8.66 8.24
CA SER A 163 -1.94 -7.73 7.92
C SER A 163 -1.88 -6.42 8.72
N LEU A 164 -1.95 -5.27 8.06
CA LEU A 164 -2.02 -3.99 8.77
C LEU A 164 -3.39 -3.75 9.46
N ALA A 165 -4.38 -4.60 9.19
CA ALA A 165 -5.71 -4.50 9.78
C ALA A 165 -5.74 -4.83 11.29
N PHE A 166 -4.75 -5.57 11.79
CA PHE A 166 -4.67 -5.97 13.20
C PHE A 166 -3.56 -5.23 13.93
N GLN A 167 -3.83 -4.78 15.16
CA GLN A 167 -2.85 -4.07 15.99
C GLN A 167 -2.14 -5.00 16.97
N THR A 168 -2.76 -6.14 17.30
CA THR A 168 -2.24 -7.16 18.20
C THR A 168 -2.56 -8.57 17.71
N LEU A 169 -1.83 -9.58 18.20
CA LEU A 169 -2.12 -10.99 17.93
C LEU A 169 -3.51 -11.41 18.44
N ALA A 170 -3.97 -10.79 19.53
CA ALA A 170 -5.31 -11.02 20.05
C ALA A 170 -6.39 -10.52 19.08
N ASP A 171 -6.18 -9.39 18.39
CA ASP A 171 -7.13 -8.89 17.39
C ASP A 171 -7.28 -9.89 16.23
N LEU A 172 -6.16 -10.40 15.72
CA LEU A 172 -6.17 -11.44 14.69
C LEU A 172 -6.88 -12.71 15.17
N LEU A 173 -6.51 -13.21 16.36
CA LEU A 173 -7.08 -14.45 16.89
C LEU A 173 -8.59 -14.35 17.14
N ASN A 174 -9.12 -13.17 17.44
CA ASN A 174 -10.54 -12.97 17.72
C ASN A 174 -11.31 -12.38 16.54
N TYR A 175 -10.69 -12.26 15.37
CA TYR A 175 -11.38 -11.83 14.16
C TYR A 175 -12.16 -13.01 13.55
N GLU A 176 -13.49 -12.86 13.50
CA GLU A 176 -14.41 -13.92 13.06
C GLU A 176 -14.08 -14.43 11.65
N GLY A 177 -13.75 -13.52 10.72
CA GLY A 177 -13.43 -13.86 9.33
C GLY A 177 -12.17 -14.70 9.14
N TYR A 178 -11.27 -14.74 10.14
CA TYR A 178 -10.08 -15.59 10.09
C TYR A 178 -10.34 -17.02 10.56
N HIS A 179 -11.39 -17.20 11.37
CA HIS A 179 -11.78 -18.46 12.00
C HIS A 179 -10.59 -19.29 12.53
N TYR A 180 -9.66 -18.60 13.21
CA TYR A 180 -8.43 -19.21 13.75
C TYR A 180 -7.57 -19.94 12.70
N GLY A 181 -7.53 -19.43 11.46
CA GLY A 181 -6.81 -20.02 10.33
C GLY A 181 -7.61 -21.06 9.55
N TRP A 182 -8.72 -21.57 10.10
CA TRP A 182 -9.55 -22.57 9.44
C TRP A 182 -10.27 -22.03 8.19
N ALA A 183 -10.62 -20.74 8.17
CA ALA A 183 -11.30 -20.11 7.03
C ALA A 183 -10.45 -20.07 5.74
N HIS A 184 -9.13 -20.25 5.84
CA HIS A 184 -8.22 -20.22 4.70
C HIS A 184 -7.88 -21.61 4.17
N ILE A 185 -8.35 -22.68 4.81
CA ILE A 185 -8.20 -24.02 4.25
C ILE A 185 -9.10 -24.10 3.01
N TYR A 186 -8.44 -24.18 1.85
CA TYR A 186 -9.03 -24.64 0.61
C TYR A 186 -9.17 -26.16 0.74
N GLU A 187 -10.13 -26.53 1.55
CA GLU A 187 -10.72 -27.83 1.38
C GLU A 187 -11.40 -27.72 -0.01
N GLU A 188 -11.17 -28.68 -0.91
CA GLU A 188 -12.36 -29.30 -1.50
C GLU A 188 -13.10 -29.87 -0.29
N ILE A 189 -13.76 -28.95 0.44
CA ILE A 189 -14.75 -29.31 1.42
C ILE A 189 -15.65 -30.11 0.48
N PRO A 190 -16.17 -31.26 0.87
CA PRO A 190 -17.48 -31.56 0.37
C PRO A 190 -18.32 -30.39 0.86
N THR A 191 -18.30 -29.31 0.05
CA THR A 191 -19.23 -28.21 0.07
C THR A 191 -20.53 -28.92 0.19
N VAL A 192 -21.29 -28.47 1.16
CA VAL A 192 -22.58 -29.04 1.44
C VAL A 192 -23.25 -29.41 0.13
N GLU A 193 -23.49 -30.70 -0.06
CA GLU A 193 -23.91 -31.20 -1.36
C GLU A 193 -25.36 -30.77 -1.53
N ILE A 194 -25.60 -29.82 -2.43
CA ILE A 194 -26.95 -29.54 -2.93
C ILE A 194 -27.34 -30.76 -3.75
N TYR A 195 -28.25 -31.56 -3.21
CA TYR A 195 -28.63 -32.83 -3.79
C TYR A 195 -30.12 -32.88 -4.05
N GLN A 196 -30.52 -33.68 -5.04
CA GLN A 196 -31.92 -33.85 -5.43
C GLN A 196 -32.41 -35.27 -5.14
N GLU A 197 -33.59 -35.39 -4.54
CA GLU A 197 -34.31 -36.65 -4.33
C GLU A 197 -35.81 -36.40 -4.57
N ASP A 198 -36.47 -37.27 -5.34
CA ASP A 198 -37.88 -37.11 -5.73
C ASP A 198 -38.22 -35.71 -6.30
N GLU A 199 -37.34 -35.18 -7.17
CA GLU A 199 -37.42 -33.85 -7.80
C GLU A 199 -37.29 -32.66 -6.85
N LEU A 200 -37.10 -32.89 -5.54
CA LEU A 200 -36.89 -31.83 -4.55
C LEU A 200 -35.41 -31.72 -4.18
N TRP A 201 -34.97 -30.51 -3.85
CA TRP A 201 -33.61 -30.20 -3.45
C TRP A 201 -33.48 -30.17 -1.93
N GLY A 202 -32.35 -30.71 -1.45
CA GLY A 202 -31.93 -30.72 -0.06
C GLY A 202 -30.43 -30.46 0.07
N LEU A 203 -29.92 -30.62 1.28
CA LEU A 203 -28.53 -30.33 1.61
C LEU A 203 -27.93 -31.48 2.42
N LYS A 204 -26.78 -32.00 1.98
CA LYS A 204 -25.95 -32.89 2.81
C LYS A 204 -24.71 -32.17 3.29
N GLY A 205 -24.18 -32.65 4.40
CA GLY A 205 -22.90 -32.19 4.91
C GLY A 205 -21.73 -32.98 4.33
N PRO A 206 -20.51 -32.61 4.75
CA PRO A 206 -19.27 -33.20 4.26
C PRO A 206 -19.19 -34.73 4.35
N ASP A 207 -19.76 -35.32 5.40
CA ASP A 207 -19.71 -36.76 5.65
C ASP A 207 -20.92 -37.50 5.03
N GLY A 208 -21.69 -36.82 4.18
CA GLY A 208 -22.91 -37.32 3.53
C GLY A 208 -24.14 -37.35 4.45
N GLU A 209 -24.04 -36.79 5.64
CA GLU A 209 -25.17 -36.62 6.56
C GLU A 209 -26.19 -35.65 5.98
N VAL A 210 -27.48 -35.96 6.13
CA VAL A 210 -28.55 -35.06 5.64
C VAL A 210 -28.69 -33.89 6.61
N LEU A 211 -28.15 -32.72 6.26
CA LEU A 211 -28.29 -31.47 7.01
C LEU A 211 -29.69 -30.87 6.83
N LEU A 212 -30.24 -31.01 5.62
CA LEU A 212 -31.58 -30.54 5.28
C LEU A 212 -32.21 -31.51 4.30
N SER A 213 -33.28 -32.19 4.74
CA SER A 213 -34.00 -33.13 3.87
C SER A 213 -34.58 -32.43 2.64
N PRO A 214 -34.67 -33.11 1.48
CA PRO A 214 -35.11 -32.50 0.24
C PRO A 214 -36.54 -32.01 0.34
N GLN A 215 -36.73 -30.72 0.07
CA GLN A 215 -38.01 -30.07 0.31
C GLN A 215 -38.25 -28.80 -0.53
N PHE A 216 -37.27 -28.38 -1.33
CA PHE A 216 -37.33 -27.17 -2.15
C PHE A 216 -37.46 -27.51 -3.63
N ASP A 217 -38.18 -26.67 -4.36
CA ASP A 217 -38.34 -26.79 -5.82
C ASP A 217 -37.08 -26.29 -6.55
N GLU A 218 -36.41 -25.27 -5.99
CA GLU A 218 -35.11 -24.76 -6.46
C GLU A 218 -34.16 -24.50 -5.29
N PHE A 219 -32.86 -24.66 -5.53
CA PHE A 219 -31.78 -24.42 -4.58
C PHE A 219 -30.57 -23.87 -5.35
N TYR A 220 -30.20 -22.63 -5.06
CA TYR A 220 -29.14 -21.90 -5.76
C TYR A 220 -27.78 -22.11 -5.06
N GLU A 221 -26.70 -21.70 -5.71
CA GLU A 221 -25.37 -21.79 -5.12
C GLU A 221 -25.21 -20.90 -3.87
N PHE A 222 -24.27 -21.28 -3.00
CA PHE A 222 -23.96 -20.51 -1.80
C PHE A 222 -23.14 -19.26 -2.16
N SER A 223 -23.54 -18.13 -1.58
CA SER A 223 -22.76 -16.90 -1.58
C SER A 223 -21.55 -16.97 -0.63
N MET A 224 -20.66 -15.99 -0.69
CA MET A 224 -19.49 -15.87 0.22
C MET A 224 -19.88 -15.78 1.71
N GLN A 225 -21.14 -15.49 2.03
CA GLN A 225 -21.67 -15.40 3.39
C GLN A 225 -22.38 -16.69 3.83
N ASP A 226 -22.08 -17.83 3.19
CA ASP A 226 -22.62 -19.16 3.52
C ASP A 226 -24.15 -19.28 3.40
N LEU A 227 -24.80 -18.39 2.65
CA LEU A 227 -26.24 -18.41 2.39
C LEU A 227 -26.53 -18.72 0.92
N ALA A 228 -27.49 -19.60 0.68
CA ALA A 228 -28.05 -19.94 -0.62
C ALA A 228 -29.52 -19.55 -0.69
N VAL A 229 -29.95 -19.05 -1.84
CA VAL A 229 -31.37 -18.83 -2.15
C VAL A 229 -32.05 -20.18 -2.34
N VAL A 230 -33.23 -20.37 -1.76
CA VAL A 230 -34.06 -21.57 -1.94
C VAL A 230 -35.50 -21.17 -2.25
N MET A 231 -36.20 -21.99 -3.03
CA MET A 231 -37.58 -21.73 -3.40
C MET A 231 -38.48 -22.94 -3.12
N LYS A 232 -39.68 -22.68 -2.60
CA LYS A 232 -40.72 -23.68 -2.42
C LYS A 232 -42.10 -23.07 -2.64
N ASP A 233 -42.94 -23.74 -3.43
CA ASP A 233 -44.30 -23.31 -3.74
C ASP A 233 -44.35 -21.86 -4.28
N GLY A 234 -43.31 -21.46 -5.05
CA GLY A 234 -43.16 -20.11 -5.59
C GLY A 234 -42.77 -19.04 -4.56
N LYS A 235 -42.24 -19.45 -3.39
CA LYS A 235 -41.75 -18.55 -2.34
C LYS A 235 -40.28 -18.75 -2.07
N TYR A 236 -39.54 -17.65 -2.02
CA TYR A 236 -38.10 -17.63 -1.84
C TYR A 236 -37.71 -17.34 -0.39
N GLY A 237 -36.63 -17.97 0.05
CA GLY A 237 -35.99 -17.80 1.35
C GLY A 237 -34.51 -18.16 1.25
N TYR A 238 -33.82 -18.27 2.39
CA TYR A 238 -32.38 -18.51 2.40
C TYR A 238 -32.00 -19.59 3.41
N VAL A 239 -31.12 -20.49 2.97
CA VAL A 239 -30.56 -21.59 3.77
C VAL A 239 -29.09 -21.32 3.99
N HIS A 240 -28.63 -21.51 5.23
CA HIS A 240 -27.21 -21.54 5.56
C HIS A 240 -26.61 -22.91 5.26
N THR A 241 -25.31 -22.97 5.00
CA THR A 241 -24.54 -24.23 4.91
C THR A 241 -24.74 -25.19 6.10
N SER A 242 -25.28 -24.75 7.25
CA SER A 242 -25.65 -25.63 8.35
C SER A 242 -26.95 -26.43 8.11
N GLY A 243 -27.64 -26.20 7.00
CA GLY A 243 -28.99 -26.71 6.73
C GLY A 243 -30.10 -25.91 7.42
N LYS A 244 -29.77 -24.83 8.12
CA LYS A 244 -30.75 -23.97 8.78
C LYS A 244 -31.36 -22.99 7.77
N ILE A 245 -32.68 -22.94 7.69
CA ILE A 245 -33.39 -21.84 7.04
C ILE A 245 -33.21 -20.59 7.90
N VAL A 246 -32.44 -19.62 7.43
CA VAL A 246 -32.13 -18.37 8.15
C VAL A 246 -33.14 -17.28 7.82
N ILE A 247 -33.53 -17.19 6.55
CA ILE A 247 -34.53 -16.23 6.08
C ILE A 247 -35.75 -17.04 5.60
N PRO A 248 -36.94 -16.86 6.21
CA PRO A 248 -38.13 -17.63 5.88
C PRO A 248 -38.55 -17.51 4.41
N LEU A 249 -39.19 -18.57 3.89
CA LEU A 249 -39.73 -18.63 2.54
C LEU A 249 -41.05 -17.85 2.44
N GLU A 250 -40.95 -16.53 2.38
CA GLU A 250 -42.10 -15.63 2.29
C GLU A 250 -42.00 -14.57 1.18
N TRP A 251 -40.87 -14.56 0.46
CA TRP A 251 -40.58 -13.61 -0.61
C TRP A 251 -41.09 -14.12 -1.95
N ASP A 252 -41.51 -13.21 -2.83
CA ASP A 252 -41.93 -13.53 -4.20
C ASP A 252 -40.74 -13.75 -5.13
N ASP A 253 -39.58 -13.16 -4.78
CA ASP A 253 -38.29 -13.31 -5.47
C ASP A 253 -37.16 -12.95 -4.51
N ALA A 254 -35.95 -13.44 -4.76
CA ALA A 254 -34.78 -13.21 -3.91
C ALA A 254 -33.47 -13.34 -4.69
N TYR A 255 -32.57 -12.40 -4.47
CA TYR A 255 -31.22 -12.37 -5.06
C TYR A 255 -30.21 -12.83 -4.01
N ASP A 256 -29.03 -13.26 -4.44
CA ASP A 256 -27.94 -13.58 -3.53
C ASP A 256 -27.33 -12.31 -2.89
N PHE A 257 -26.36 -12.49 -2.00
CA PHE A 257 -25.73 -11.42 -1.24
C PHE A 257 -24.58 -10.73 -2.00
N GLU A 258 -24.45 -10.88 -3.33
CA GLU A 258 -23.44 -10.29 -4.24
C GLU A 258 -22.41 -9.31 -3.60
N TYR A 259 -21.34 -9.84 -3.00
CA TYR A 259 -20.25 -9.09 -2.32
C TYR A 259 -20.69 -8.08 -1.24
N SER A 260 -21.91 -8.19 -0.73
CA SER A 260 -22.59 -7.30 0.21
C SER A 260 -23.07 -8.07 1.45
N TYR A 261 -23.44 -7.33 2.50
CA TYR A 261 -24.11 -7.88 3.69
C TYR A 261 -25.64 -7.77 3.61
N LEU A 262 -26.16 -7.25 2.49
CA LEU A 262 -27.58 -7.12 2.19
C LEU A 262 -27.94 -7.85 0.90
N ALA A 263 -29.13 -8.45 0.84
CA ALA A 263 -29.69 -9.08 -0.35
C ALA A 263 -30.97 -8.38 -0.80
N ILE A 264 -31.19 -8.35 -2.11
CA ILE A 264 -32.41 -7.82 -2.72
C ILE A 264 -33.51 -8.89 -2.64
N VAL A 265 -34.66 -8.52 -2.10
CA VAL A 265 -35.84 -9.39 -1.99
C VAL A 265 -37.07 -8.69 -2.56
N LYS A 266 -38.01 -9.47 -3.10
CA LYS A 266 -39.22 -8.95 -3.72
C LYS A 266 -40.48 -9.42 -2.99
N LYS A 267 -41.45 -8.51 -2.84
CA LYS A 267 -42.78 -8.79 -2.28
C LYS A 267 -43.84 -7.88 -2.91
N ASN A 268 -44.93 -8.47 -3.41
CA ASN A 268 -46.01 -7.78 -4.11
C ASN A 268 -45.51 -6.87 -5.24
N ASP A 269 -44.64 -7.39 -6.11
CA ASP A 269 -44.02 -6.68 -7.23
C ASP A 269 -43.09 -5.50 -6.86
N LEU A 270 -42.74 -5.35 -5.58
CA LEU A 270 -41.82 -4.32 -5.09
C LEU A 270 -40.59 -4.95 -4.46
N PHE A 271 -39.44 -4.30 -4.62
CA PHE A 271 -38.15 -4.71 -4.10
C PHE A 271 -37.83 -4.02 -2.76
N GLY A 272 -37.09 -4.73 -1.92
CA GLY A 272 -36.55 -4.27 -0.64
C GLY A 272 -35.23 -4.97 -0.34
N LEU A 273 -34.67 -4.70 0.85
CA LEU A 273 -33.38 -5.23 1.28
C LEU A 273 -33.49 -5.94 2.63
N VAL A 274 -32.84 -7.09 2.74
CA VAL A 274 -32.66 -7.85 3.99
C VAL A 274 -31.19 -8.03 4.30
N ASN A 275 -30.83 -8.08 5.58
CA ASN A 275 -29.47 -8.44 5.98
C ASN A 275 -29.32 -9.97 6.16
N LEU A 276 -28.12 -10.43 6.49
CA LEU A 276 -27.81 -11.86 6.74
C LEU A 276 -28.70 -12.55 7.78
N SER A 277 -29.30 -11.80 8.71
CA SER A 277 -30.23 -12.35 9.72
C SER A 277 -31.69 -12.43 9.24
N GLY A 278 -31.98 -12.00 8.02
CA GLY A 278 -33.33 -11.87 7.49
C GLY A 278 -34.08 -10.63 7.99
N ARG A 279 -33.40 -9.71 8.67
CA ARG A 279 -34.01 -8.44 9.08
C ARG A 279 -34.16 -7.57 7.84
N VAL A 280 -35.39 -7.14 7.58
CA VAL A 280 -35.71 -6.12 6.58
C VAL A 280 -35.06 -4.80 7.01
N VAL A 281 -34.08 -4.34 6.23
CA VAL A 281 -33.41 -3.05 6.43
C VAL A 281 -34.01 -1.96 5.55
N ALA A 282 -34.49 -2.33 4.35
CA ALA A 282 -35.32 -1.49 3.50
C ALA A 282 -36.59 -2.27 3.12
N PRO A 283 -37.81 -1.77 3.41
CA PRO A 283 -39.04 -2.50 3.12
C PRO A 283 -39.26 -2.66 1.60
N PRO A 284 -40.05 -3.67 1.17
CA PRO A 284 -40.48 -3.79 -0.22
C PRO A 284 -41.39 -2.63 -0.64
N GLU A 285 -40.78 -1.56 -1.14
CA GLU A 285 -41.47 -0.34 -1.56
C GLU A 285 -40.85 0.31 -2.81
N TYR A 286 -39.85 -0.33 -3.40
CA TYR A 286 -39.12 0.15 -4.56
C TYR A 286 -39.58 -0.60 -5.81
N GLU A 287 -39.71 0.12 -6.92
CA GLU A 287 -40.03 -0.44 -8.23
C GLU A 287 -38.84 -1.19 -8.83
N ASP A 288 -37.62 -0.78 -8.45
CA ASP A 288 -36.36 -1.38 -8.88
C ASP A 288 -35.25 -1.10 -7.85
N ILE A 289 -34.27 -2.01 -7.74
CA ILE A 289 -33.07 -1.88 -6.90
C ILE A 289 -31.88 -2.51 -7.62
N GLU A 290 -30.78 -1.75 -7.73
CA GLU A 290 -29.51 -2.22 -8.31
C GLU A 290 -28.35 -1.97 -7.35
N ASN A 291 -27.39 -2.90 -7.29
CA ASN A 291 -26.13 -2.74 -6.58
C ASN A 291 -25.26 -1.65 -7.25
N PHE A 292 -24.66 -0.77 -6.46
CA PHE A 292 -23.84 0.35 -6.94
C PHE A 292 -22.55 0.53 -6.14
N GLY A 293 -21.43 0.51 -6.89
CA GLY A 293 -20.09 0.82 -6.38
C GLY A 293 -19.51 -0.27 -5.47
N ASN A 294 -18.25 -0.07 -5.05
CA ASN A 294 -17.53 -1.02 -4.18
C ASN A 294 -17.88 -0.86 -2.69
N GLU A 295 -18.63 0.20 -2.33
CA GLU A 295 -19.00 0.50 -0.94
C GLU A 295 -20.34 -0.12 -0.51
N GLY A 296 -20.99 -0.89 -1.39
CA GLY A 296 -22.25 -1.58 -1.11
C GLY A 296 -23.47 -0.66 -1.07
N CYS A 297 -23.48 0.42 -1.86
CA CYS A 297 -24.65 1.28 -2.00
C CYS A 297 -25.65 0.70 -3.00
N PHE A 298 -26.89 1.19 -2.98
CA PHE A 298 -27.96 0.74 -3.88
C PHE A 298 -28.60 1.91 -4.61
N ILE A 299 -28.76 1.80 -5.92
CA ILE A 299 -29.61 2.71 -6.70
C ILE A 299 -31.03 2.16 -6.66
N VAL A 300 -32.01 3.00 -6.35
CA VAL A 300 -33.40 2.57 -6.15
C VAL A 300 -34.39 3.41 -6.93
N GLN A 301 -35.42 2.78 -7.49
CA GLN A 301 -36.51 3.47 -8.17
C GLN A 301 -37.77 3.48 -7.28
N LYS A 302 -38.39 4.66 -7.13
CA LYS A 302 -39.66 4.82 -6.41
C LYS A 302 -40.51 5.90 -7.08
N ASN A 303 -41.75 5.59 -7.42
CA ASN A 303 -42.68 6.47 -8.16
C ASN A 303 -42.10 6.97 -9.50
N GLY A 304 -41.39 6.10 -10.23
CA GLY A 304 -40.75 6.40 -11.51
C GLY A 304 -39.55 7.37 -11.42
N LYS A 305 -39.00 7.57 -10.22
CA LYS A 305 -37.81 8.40 -9.99
C LYS A 305 -36.73 7.61 -9.25
N TRP A 306 -35.48 7.95 -9.52
CA TRP A 306 -34.30 7.28 -8.98
C TRP A 306 -33.74 8.02 -7.77
N GLY A 307 -33.28 7.26 -6.78
CA GLY A 307 -32.60 7.70 -5.56
C GLY A 307 -31.55 6.66 -5.15
N MET A 308 -31.02 6.77 -3.93
CA MET A 308 -29.96 5.88 -3.44
C MET A 308 -30.12 5.52 -1.96
N LEU A 309 -29.70 4.31 -1.62
CA LEU A 309 -29.53 3.80 -0.26
C LEU A 309 -28.05 3.53 0.03
N ASP A 310 -27.65 3.69 1.30
CA ASP A 310 -26.33 3.23 1.77
C ASP A 310 -26.28 1.71 2.00
N LYS A 311 -25.11 1.22 2.36
CA LYS A 311 -24.84 -0.17 2.74
C LYS A 311 -25.63 -0.72 3.92
N ASP A 312 -26.31 0.15 4.68
CA ASP A 312 -27.18 -0.24 5.78
C ASP A 312 -28.67 -0.16 5.36
N GLY A 313 -28.97 0.16 4.10
CA GLY A 313 -30.32 0.34 3.56
C GLY A 313 -30.97 1.69 3.89
N LYS A 314 -30.20 2.69 4.35
CA LYS A 314 -30.73 4.03 4.67
C LYS A 314 -30.73 4.93 3.45
N VAL A 315 -31.78 5.73 3.31
CA VAL A 315 -31.88 6.72 2.23
C VAL A 315 -30.79 7.78 2.38
N ILE A 316 -29.86 7.81 1.42
CA ILE A 316 -28.82 8.84 1.28
C ILE A 316 -29.15 9.82 0.15
N LEU A 317 -30.00 9.41 -0.80
CA LEU A 317 -30.51 10.27 -1.85
C LEU A 317 -31.99 9.96 -2.09
N ASN A 318 -32.84 10.97 -1.97
CA ASN A 318 -34.27 10.80 -2.21
C ASN A 318 -34.54 10.48 -3.69
N ALA A 319 -35.60 9.69 -3.94
CA ALA A 319 -36.06 9.37 -5.27
C ALA A 319 -36.71 10.59 -5.95
N GLU A 320 -35.89 11.44 -6.55
CA GLU A 320 -36.33 12.65 -7.28
C GLU A 320 -35.65 12.83 -8.65
N TYR A 321 -34.76 11.92 -9.03
CA TYR A 321 -33.98 12.00 -10.27
C TYR A 321 -34.62 11.21 -11.41
N GLU A 322 -34.47 11.70 -12.63
CA GLU A 322 -34.92 11.01 -13.84
C GLU A 322 -34.07 9.77 -14.13
N LYS A 323 -32.77 9.83 -13.81
CA LYS A 323 -31.79 8.75 -13.93
C LYS A 323 -30.65 8.95 -12.93
N ILE A 324 -30.05 7.85 -12.50
CA ILE A 324 -28.76 7.81 -11.80
C ILE A 324 -27.94 6.73 -12.48
N MET A 325 -26.69 7.02 -12.87
CA MET A 325 -25.83 6.05 -13.57
C MET A 325 -24.39 6.13 -13.05
N PRO A 326 -23.69 4.99 -12.88
CA PRO A 326 -22.26 4.98 -12.62
C PRO A 326 -21.49 5.63 -13.76
N LEU A 327 -20.41 6.33 -13.41
CA LEU A 327 -19.46 6.89 -14.38
C LEU A 327 -18.07 6.26 -14.22
N HIS A 328 -17.53 6.22 -13.00
CA HIS A 328 -16.25 5.61 -12.68
C HIS A 328 -16.07 5.46 -11.16
N GLU A 329 -15.78 4.24 -10.67
CA GLU A 329 -15.62 3.96 -9.22
C GLU A 329 -16.75 4.59 -8.37
N ASN A 330 -16.42 5.63 -7.60
CA ASN A 330 -17.35 6.36 -6.72
C ASN A 330 -18.03 7.57 -7.40
N VAL A 331 -17.69 7.87 -8.66
CA VAL A 331 -18.27 8.97 -9.44
C VAL A 331 -19.48 8.48 -10.22
N PHE A 332 -20.58 9.21 -10.09
CA PHE A 332 -21.85 8.94 -10.77
C PHE A 332 -22.49 10.22 -11.30
N ILE A 333 -23.45 10.04 -12.19
CA ILE A 333 -24.22 11.12 -12.79
C ILE A 333 -25.70 10.98 -12.49
N MET A 334 -26.33 12.11 -12.20
CA MET A 334 -27.76 12.20 -11.88
C MET A 334 -28.45 13.14 -12.85
N GLN A 335 -29.58 12.73 -13.40
CA GLN A 335 -30.35 13.55 -14.33
C GLN A 335 -31.55 14.20 -13.63
N LYS A 336 -31.71 15.53 -13.78
CA LYS A 336 -32.87 16.28 -13.29
C LYS A 336 -33.23 17.36 -14.30
N ASN A 337 -34.49 17.40 -14.75
CA ASN A 337 -34.96 18.33 -15.79
C ASN A 337 -34.17 18.22 -17.10
N ASN A 338 -33.83 16.99 -17.53
CA ASN A 338 -32.97 16.68 -18.68
C ASN A 338 -31.51 17.18 -18.61
N LEU A 339 -31.07 17.72 -17.47
CA LEU A 339 -29.68 18.13 -17.26
C LEU A 339 -28.98 17.18 -16.29
N TRP A 340 -27.68 17.02 -16.47
CA TRP A 340 -26.83 16.13 -15.71
C TRP A 340 -26.08 16.88 -14.60
N ILE A 341 -25.98 16.22 -13.45
CA ILE A 341 -25.19 16.59 -12.27
C ILE A 341 -24.15 15.49 -12.09
N ILE A 342 -22.92 15.87 -11.76
CA ILE A 342 -21.81 14.93 -11.51
C ILE A 342 -21.45 14.99 -10.03
N ALA A 343 -21.34 13.83 -9.40
CA ALA A 343 -21.08 13.70 -7.96
C ALA A 343 -20.15 12.51 -7.68
N ASP A 344 -19.32 12.64 -6.66
CA ASP A 344 -18.46 11.58 -6.11
C ASP A 344 -19.02 11.00 -4.79
N SER A 345 -20.06 11.62 -4.24
CA SER A 345 -20.85 11.11 -3.13
C SER A 345 -22.25 11.76 -3.15
N PRO A 346 -23.24 11.19 -2.44
CA PRO A 346 -24.57 11.80 -2.34
C PRO A 346 -24.56 13.22 -1.74
N ALA A 347 -23.55 13.54 -0.93
CA ALA A 347 -23.43 14.83 -0.25
C ALA A 347 -22.56 15.84 -1.02
N HIS A 348 -21.70 15.39 -1.93
CA HIS A 348 -20.72 16.23 -2.63
C HIS A 348 -20.93 16.15 -4.15
N LYS A 349 -21.26 17.30 -4.73
CA LYS A 349 -21.29 17.49 -6.18
C LYS A 349 -19.95 18.06 -6.61
N LEU A 350 -19.43 17.59 -7.73
CA LEU A 350 -18.17 18.11 -8.28
C LEU A 350 -18.29 19.55 -8.79
N SER A 351 -19.50 20.01 -9.08
CA SER A 351 -19.80 21.40 -9.44
C SER A 351 -21.27 21.73 -9.16
N ASP A 352 -21.56 23.02 -8.95
CA ASP A 352 -22.92 23.57 -8.94
C ASP A 352 -23.50 23.72 -10.36
N ASP A 353 -22.68 23.58 -11.40
CA ASP A 353 -23.11 23.64 -12.79
C ASP A 353 -23.90 22.41 -13.22
N LEU A 354 -24.77 22.63 -14.22
CA LEU A 354 -25.58 21.62 -14.87
C LEU A 354 -25.09 21.40 -16.30
N PHE A 355 -25.06 20.14 -16.73
CA PHE A 355 -24.51 19.72 -18.02
C PHE A 355 -25.60 19.21 -18.95
N ASP A 356 -25.54 19.57 -20.23
CA ASP A 356 -26.48 19.09 -21.23
C ASP A 356 -26.22 17.62 -21.59
N LEU A 357 -24.98 17.16 -21.41
CA LEU A 357 -24.54 15.80 -21.71
C LEU A 357 -23.31 15.44 -20.88
N VAL A 358 -23.25 14.20 -20.40
CA VAL A 358 -22.02 13.58 -19.87
C VAL A 358 -21.82 12.25 -20.57
N VAL A 359 -20.59 11.98 -21.02
CA VAL A 359 -20.21 10.73 -21.70
C VAL A 359 -18.91 10.19 -21.11
N SER A 360 -18.79 8.87 -21.00
CA SER A 360 -17.54 8.24 -20.60
C SER A 360 -16.45 8.40 -21.68
N LYS A 361 -15.19 8.17 -21.32
CA LYS A 361 -14.04 8.04 -22.24
C LYS A 361 -13.06 6.98 -21.72
N ALA A 362 -12.05 6.65 -22.53
CA ALA A 362 -10.94 5.80 -22.09
C ALA A 362 -10.22 6.42 -20.87
N PRO A 363 -9.95 5.67 -19.78
CA PRO A 363 -9.67 6.25 -18.46
C PRO A 363 -8.25 6.82 -18.24
N HIS A 364 -7.31 6.68 -19.19
CA HIS A 364 -5.89 7.02 -18.96
C HIS A 364 -5.62 8.47 -18.55
N GLN A 365 -6.48 9.41 -18.97
CA GLN A 365 -6.37 10.84 -18.69
C GLN A 365 -7.76 11.40 -18.36
N GLY A 366 -8.34 10.88 -17.27
CA GLY A 366 -9.74 11.10 -16.91
C GLY A 366 -10.69 10.11 -17.58
N PHE A 367 -11.92 10.05 -17.09
CA PHE A 367 -12.87 8.98 -17.40
C PHE A 367 -14.16 9.46 -18.06
N ALA A 368 -14.41 10.78 -18.13
CA ALA A 368 -15.57 11.31 -18.83
C ALA A 368 -15.38 12.74 -19.37
N TYR A 369 -16.25 13.11 -20.31
CA TYR A 369 -16.46 14.47 -20.77
C TYR A 369 -17.84 14.98 -20.38
N ALA A 370 -17.91 16.22 -19.89
CA ALA A 370 -19.14 16.91 -19.57
C ALA A 370 -19.31 18.15 -20.44
N PHE A 371 -20.51 18.35 -20.98
CA PHE A 371 -20.80 19.43 -21.92
C PHE A 371 -21.74 20.46 -21.32
N LYS A 372 -21.40 21.74 -21.47
CA LYS A 372 -22.27 22.88 -21.15
C LYS A 372 -22.30 23.82 -22.35
N GLY A 373 -23.33 23.68 -23.18
CA GLY A 373 -23.39 24.33 -24.48
C GLY A 373 -22.20 23.94 -25.38
N LYS A 374 -21.33 24.91 -25.67
CA LYS A 374 -20.10 24.74 -26.48
C LYS A 374 -18.89 24.31 -25.66
N ASP A 375 -18.96 24.46 -24.34
CA ASP A 375 -17.82 24.23 -23.44
C ASP A 375 -17.76 22.75 -23.07
N VAL A 376 -16.53 22.24 -22.97
CA VAL A 376 -16.24 20.84 -22.65
C VAL A 376 -15.32 20.78 -21.44
N TYR A 377 -15.71 19.96 -20.49
CA TYR A 377 -14.99 19.72 -19.25
C TYR A 377 -14.55 18.27 -19.18
N LEU A 378 -13.35 18.05 -18.63
CA LEU A 378 -12.83 16.74 -18.30
C LEU A 378 -13.23 16.39 -16.87
N VAL A 379 -13.73 15.18 -16.68
CA VAL A 379 -13.94 14.57 -15.36
C VAL A 379 -12.83 13.58 -15.10
N ASP A 380 -12.08 13.79 -14.02
CA ASP A 380 -10.97 12.95 -13.60
C ASP A 380 -10.97 12.78 -12.06
N LYS A 381 -9.91 12.17 -11.53
CA LYS A 381 -9.76 11.90 -10.09
C LYS A 381 -9.64 13.16 -9.22
N TYR A 382 -9.33 14.31 -9.81
CA TYR A 382 -9.27 15.62 -9.15
C TYR A 382 -10.56 16.44 -9.33
N GLY A 383 -11.59 15.83 -9.93
CA GLY A 383 -12.90 16.42 -10.14
C GLY A 383 -13.10 16.94 -11.56
N LEU A 384 -13.59 18.17 -11.69
CA LEU A 384 -13.95 18.77 -12.97
C LEU A 384 -12.96 19.87 -13.38
N SER A 385 -12.43 19.78 -14.59
CA SER A 385 -11.52 20.77 -15.19
C SER A 385 -11.92 21.11 -16.63
N ARG A 386 -11.50 22.25 -17.16
CA ARG A 386 -11.65 22.56 -18.59
C ARG A 386 -10.86 21.54 -19.39
N ALA A 387 -11.51 20.93 -20.38
CA ALA A 387 -10.89 19.84 -21.13
C ALA A 387 -9.70 20.35 -21.97
N ASN A 388 -8.56 19.68 -21.87
CA ASN A 388 -7.42 19.96 -22.75
C ASN A 388 -7.78 19.64 -24.21
N LYS A 389 -7.58 20.60 -25.11
CA LYS A 389 -8.01 20.46 -26.52
C LYS A 389 -7.22 19.42 -27.31
N ASP A 390 -5.93 19.27 -27.03
CA ASP A 390 -5.10 18.25 -27.68
C ASP A 390 -5.55 16.85 -27.27
N LEU A 391 -5.84 16.65 -25.98
CA LEU A 391 -6.43 15.41 -25.47
C LEU A 391 -7.80 15.13 -26.11
N VAL A 392 -8.67 16.13 -26.16
CA VAL A 392 -9.99 15.97 -26.80
C VAL A 392 -9.84 15.60 -28.29
N GLN A 393 -8.90 16.23 -28.99
CA GLN A 393 -8.61 15.95 -30.40
C GLN A 393 -8.08 14.53 -30.59
N GLN A 394 -7.23 14.06 -29.67
CA GLN A 394 -6.68 12.70 -29.67
C GLN A 394 -7.79 11.66 -29.43
N ASP A 395 -8.60 11.84 -28.39
CA ASP A 395 -9.69 10.93 -28.05
C ASP A 395 -10.75 10.85 -29.15
N ALA A 396 -11.19 12.00 -29.68
CA ALA A 396 -12.15 12.06 -30.77
C ALA A 396 -11.57 11.57 -32.11
N GLY A 397 -10.24 11.59 -32.25
CA GLY A 397 -9.52 11.07 -33.41
C GLY A 397 -9.22 9.57 -33.34
N SER A 398 -9.33 8.95 -32.16
CA SER A 398 -9.05 7.54 -31.93
C SER A 398 -10.01 6.63 -32.69
N GLU A 399 -9.53 5.50 -33.22
CA GLU A 399 -10.41 4.48 -33.83
C GLU A 399 -11.37 3.83 -32.81
N TYR A 400 -11.06 3.93 -31.51
CA TYR A 400 -11.83 3.33 -30.41
C TYR A 400 -12.91 4.26 -29.82
N TYR A 401 -13.14 5.46 -30.36
CA TYR A 401 -14.10 6.41 -29.75
C TYR A 401 -15.52 5.84 -29.64
N HIS A 402 -15.92 4.99 -30.59
CA HIS A 402 -17.27 4.42 -30.71
C HIS A 402 -17.65 3.48 -29.57
N TYR A 403 -16.68 3.01 -28.77
CA TYR A 403 -16.95 2.27 -27.54
C TYR A 403 -17.54 3.15 -26.43
N TYR A 404 -17.37 4.47 -26.52
CA TYR A 404 -17.69 5.42 -25.47
C TYR A 404 -18.82 6.38 -25.85
N TYR A 405 -18.87 6.82 -27.11
CA TYR A 405 -19.87 7.77 -27.58
C TYR A 405 -20.06 7.73 -29.10
N ASP A 406 -21.18 8.31 -29.57
CA ASP A 406 -21.56 8.32 -30.98
C ASP A 406 -20.91 9.45 -31.81
N ASP A 407 -21.15 9.43 -33.13
CA ASP A 407 -20.65 10.43 -34.07
C ASP A 407 -21.10 11.86 -33.72
N THR A 408 -22.29 12.04 -33.13
CA THR A 408 -22.81 13.37 -32.78
C THR A 408 -21.98 13.97 -31.64
N VAL A 409 -21.65 13.16 -30.64
CA VAL A 409 -20.77 13.58 -29.54
C VAL A 409 -19.35 13.85 -30.05
N ARG A 410 -18.84 12.96 -30.91
CA ARG A 410 -17.53 13.12 -31.54
C ARG A 410 -17.41 14.44 -32.30
N ASP A 411 -18.41 14.80 -33.10
CA ASP A 411 -18.41 16.07 -33.84
C ASP A 411 -18.40 17.28 -32.91
N ARG A 412 -19.08 17.22 -31.75
CA ARG A 412 -19.02 18.29 -30.74
C ARG A 412 -17.63 18.41 -30.10
N LEU A 413 -16.99 17.28 -29.78
CA LEU A 413 -15.63 17.25 -29.23
C LEU A 413 -14.61 17.85 -30.23
N LEU A 414 -14.70 17.46 -31.51
CA LEU A 414 -13.86 18.02 -32.57
C LEU A 414 -14.10 19.52 -32.78
N ALA A 415 -15.36 19.97 -32.69
CA ALA A 415 -15.68 21.40 -32.76
C ALA A 415 -15.10 22.19 -31.58
N TYR A 416 -15.13 21.62 -30.37
CA TYR A 416 -14.48 22.20 -29.19
C TYR A 416 -12.95 22.28 -29.36
N ALA A 417 -12.31 21.18 -29.78
CA ALA A 417 -10.86 21.14 -30.00
C ALA A 417 -10.40 22.13 -31.08
N ALA A 418 -11.20 22.35 -32.13
CA ALA A 418 -10.90 23.33 -33.18
C ALA A 418 -11.23 24.79 -32.82
N SER A 419 -11.86 25.03 -31.67
CA SER A 419 -12.19 26.40 -31.24
C SER A 419 -10.92 27.19 -30.88
N PRO A 420 -10.90 28.53 -31.04
CA PRO A 420 -9.76 29.35 -30.64
C PRO A 420 -9.44 29.20 -29.15
N ASP A 421 -8.16 29.28 -28.78
CA ASP A 421 -7.78 29.33 -27.38
C ASP A 421 -8.30 30.62 -26.74
N GLU A 422 -9.02 30.45 -25.64
CA GLU A 422 -9.35 31.56 -24.75
C GLU A 422 -8.10 31.82 -23.88
N GLY A 423 -7.88 33.08 -23.50
CA GLY A 423 -6.74 33.41 -22.62
C GLY A 423 -6.83 32.63 -21.30
N THR A 424 -5.70 32.41 -20.63
CA THR A 424 -5.68 31.71 -19.34
C THR A 424 -6.55 32.44 -18.32
N VAL A 425 -7.71 31.87 -18.02
CA VAL A 425 -8.58 32.28 -16.92
C VAL A 425 -8.30 31.36 -15.75
N ILE A 426 -8.08 31.93 -14.56
CA ILE A 426 -7.95 31.17 -13.32
C ILE A 426 -9.33 31.15 -12.66
N ASP A 427 -9.95 29.97 -12.61
CA ASP A 427 -11.28 29.74 -12.04
C ASP A 427 -11.39 28.33 -11.44
N ALA A 428 -12.60 27.94 -11.03
CA ALA A 428 -12.86 26.61 -10.45
C ALA A 428 -12.55 25.45 -11.42
N TYR A 429 -12.46 25.71 -12.72
CA TYR A 429 -12.20 24.74 -13.78
C TYR A 429 -10.77 24.76 -14.30
N THR A 430 -9.87 25.52 -13.68
CA THR A 430 -8.45 25.41 -14.00
C THR A 430 -7.94 24.00 -13.64
N PRO A 431 -7.26 23.30 -14.58
CA PRO A 431 -6.60 22.03 -14.29
C PRO A 431 -5.62 22.14 -13.12
N VAL A 432 -5.47 21.06 -12.35
CA VAL A 432 -4.59 21.05 -11.17
C VAL A 432 -3.12 21.23 -11.54
N GLU A 433 -2.70 20.69 -12.68
CA GLU A 433 -1.34 20.81 -13.20
C GLU A 433 -1.02 22.26 -13.57
N ASP A 434 -1.98 22.98 -14.14
CA ASP A 434 -1.82 24.41 -14.47
C ASP A 434 -1.69 25.25 -13.19
N LEU A 435 -2.54 25.01 -12.18
CA LEU A 435 -2.44 25.67 -10.88
C LEU A 435 -1.08 25.39 -10.23
N TYR A 436 -0.63 24.13 -10.26
CA TYR A 436 0.67 23.74 -9.73
C TYR A 436 1.83 24.44 -10.44
N ASN A 437 1.83 24.47 -11.78
CA ASN A 437 2.89 25.10 -12.56
C ASN A 437 2.96 26.62 -12.31
N ILE A 438 1.81 27.31 -12.21
CA ILE A 438 1.78 28.73 -11.83
C ILE A 438 2.36 28.92 -10.42
N GLY A 439 2.07 28.01 -9.50
CA GLY A 439 2.67 28.00 -8.16
C GLY A 439 4.18 27.81 -8.18
N VAL A 440 4.70 26.91 -9.03
CA VAL A 440 6.14 26.69 -9.22
C VAL A 440 6.83 27.94 -9.77
N ASP A 441 6.25 28.58 -10.78
CA ASP A 441 6.79 29.82 -11.35
C ASP A 441 6.84 30.96 -10.33
N ALA A 442 5.80 31.08 -9.49
CA ALA A 442 5.75 32.04 -8.40
C ALA A 442 6.82 31.74 -7.33
N TYR A 443 6.98 30.47 -6.93
CA TYR A 443 8.01 30.05 -5.99
C TYR A 443 9.42 30.36 -6.50
N ASN A 444 9.71 30.02 -7.76
CA ASN A 444 11.01 30.29 -8.40
C ASN A 444 11.30 31.79 -8.52
N SER A 445 10.26 32.62 -8.61
CA SER A 445 10.35 34.08 -8.61
C SER A 445 10.36 34.69 -7.20
N GLN A 446 10.39 33.87 -6.15
CA GLN A 446 10.31 34.26 -4.73
C GLN A 446 9.01 35.01 -4.37
N ASP A 447 7.95 34.88 -5.18
CA ASP A 447 6.60 35.33 -4.84
C ASP A 447 5.85 34.23 -4.08
N TYR A 448 6.30 33.98 -2.85
CA TYR A 448 5.76 32.91 -2.00
C TYR A 448 4.28 33.09 -1.67
N GLN A 449 3.77 34.32 -1.63
CA GLN A 449 2.35 34.57 -1.39
C GLN A 449 1.50 34.02 -2.54
N SER A 450 1.90 34.28 -3.79
CA SER A 450 1.24 33.70 -4.96
C SER A 450 1.44 32.18 -5.01
N ALA A 451 2.64 31.67 -4.70
CA ALA A 451 2.90 30.23 -4.66
C ALA A 451 1.98 29.51 -3.67
N ILE A 452 1.87 30.02 -2.44
CA ILE A 452 0.95 29.51 -1.41
C ILE A 452 -0.50 29.51 -1.94
N HIS A 453 -0.93 30.60 -2.58
CA HIS A 453 -2.29 30.70 -3.11
C HIS A 453 -2.60 29.61 -4.13
N TYR A 454 -1.74 29.44 -5.15
CA TYR A 454 -1.99 28.47 -6.22
C TYR A 454 -1.78 27.03 -5.78
N TYR A 455 -0.78 26.76 -4.95
CA TYR A 455 -0.61 25.44 -4.34
C TYR A 455 -1.79 25.07 -3.46
N THR A 456 -2.38 26.02 -2.71
CA THR A 456 -3.60 25.75 -1.94
C THR A 456 -4.75 25.33 -2.84
N LEU A 457 -4.99 26.03 -3.95
CA LEU A 457 -6.06 25.67 -4.90
C LEU A 457 -5.86 24.28 -5.51
N ALA A 458 -4.63 23.92 -5.89
CA ALA A 458 -4.31 22.59 -6.41
C ALA A 458 -4.41 21.50 -5.32
N ALA A 459 -3.95 21.80 -4.10
CA ALA A 459 -4.00 20.89 -2.96
C ALA A 459 -5.44 20.61 -2.50
N GLU A 460 -6.33 21.60 -2.52
CA GLU A 460 -7.76 21.42 -2.21
C GLU A 460 -8.47 20.50 -3.23
N LYS A 461 -7.95 20.40 -4.45
CA LYS A 461 -8.38 19.44 -5.47
C LYS A 461 -7.72 18.06 -5.34
N GLY A 462 -6.88 17.85 -4.33
CA GLY A 462 -6.22 16.57 -4.07
C GLY A 462 -4.83 16.40 -4.71
N TYR A 463 -4.22 17.45 -5.26
CA TYR A 463 -2.92 17.33 -5.95
C TYR A 463 -1.74 17.22 -4.97
N GLY A 464 -1.20 16.01 -4.81
CA GLY A 464 -0.16 15.71 -3.81
C GLY A 464 1.15 16.50 -3.95
N TYR A 465 1.61 16.82 -5.17
CA TYR A 465 2.81 17.64 -5.36
C TYR A 465 2.62 19.07 -4.84
N ALA A 466 1.42 19.64 -5.00
CA ALA A 466 1.12 20.96 -4.44
C ALA A 466 1.09 20.91 -2.92
N MET A 467 0.55 19.85 -2.31
CA MET A 467 0.57 19.65 -0.86
C MET A 467 2.01 19.58 -0.32
N ASN A 468 2.89 18.82 -0.97
CA ASN A 468 4.32 18.77 -0.63
C ASN A 468 4.99 20.15 -0.67
N ASN A 469 4.83 20.88 -1.77
CA ASN A 469 5.50 22.18 -1.94
C ASN A 469 4.93 23.23 -0.99
N LEU A 470 3.62 23.18 -0.73
CA LEU A 470 2.97 24.04 0.26
C LEU A 470 3.50 23.76 1.67
N ALA A 471 3.64 22.48 2.05
CA ALA A 471 4.25 22.08 3.31
C ALA A 471 5.70 22.56 3.43
N HIS A 472 6.48 22.42 2.37
CA HIS A 472 7.88 22.86 2.32
C HIS A 472 8.04 24.37 2.51
N ILE A 473 7.14 25.19 1.94
CA ILE A 473 7.12 26.64 2.20
C ILE A 473 6.91 26.91 3.69
N TYR A 474 5.89 26.27 4.30
CA TYR A 474 5.62 26.42 5.73
C TYR A 474 6.70 25.82 6.64
N TYR A 475 7.57 24.97 6.12
CA TYR A 475 8.67 24.38 6.88
C TYR A 475 9.95 25.23 6.85
N MET A 476 10.35 25.74 5.68
CA MET A 476 11.71 26.31 5.50
C MET A 476 11.76 27.80 5.14
N VAL A 477 10.66 28.43 4.73
CA VAL A 477 10.71 29.83 4.27
C VAL A 477 10.43 30.76 5.45
N ASP A 478 11.47 31.41 5.97
CA ASP A 478 11.49 32.23 7.21
C ASP A 478 10.19 32.99 7.52
N ASP A 479 9.74 33.87 6.61
CA ASP A 479 8.55 34.72 6.82
C ASP A 479 7.22 33.96 6.86
N TYR A 480 7.23 32.68 6.46
CA TYR A 480 6.06 31.82 6.33
C TYR A 480 6.13 30.57 7.21
N ILE A 481 7.16 30.39 8.05
CA ILE A 481 7.28 29.19 8.89
C ILE A 481 6.05 29.00 9.77
N ASP A 482 5.40 27.84 9.65
CA ASP A 482 4.24 27.41 10.41
C ASP A 482 4.22 25.89 10.50
N HIS A 483 4.76 25.35 11.60
CA HIS A 483 4.96 23.91 11.77
C HIS A 483 3.66 23.09 11.76
N ASP A 484 2.56 23.65 12.27
CA ASP A 484 1.27 22.96 12.28
C ASP A 484 0.73 22.84 10.85
N LYS A 485 0.90 23.88 10.02
CA LYS A 485 0.54 23.82 8.59
C LYS A 485 1.48 22.92 7.79
N ALA A 486 2.79 22.94 8.07
CA ALA A 486 3.74 22.05 7.43
C ALA A 486 3.36 20.59 7.68
N PHE A 487 3.14 20.21 8.94
CA PHE A 487 2.68 18.87 9.31
C PHE A 487 1.35 18.52 8.62
N HIS A 488 0.37 19.42 8.68
CA HIS A 488 -0.94 19.21 8.06
C HIS A 488 -0.85 18.88 6.56
N TRP A 489 -0.05 19.64 5.81
CA TRP A 489 0.07 19.46 4.37
C TRP A 489 0.96 18.29 3.98
N TYR A 490 2.01 17.99 4.75
CA TYR A 490 2.76 16.75 4.57
C TYR A 490 1.90 15.51 4.85
N GLU A 491 1.08 15.52 5.90
CA GLU A 491 0.16 14.43 6.20
C GLU A 491 -0.87 14.20 5.08
N LYS A 492 -1.47 15.29 4.58
CA LYS A 492 -2.38 15.21 3.43
C LYS A 492 -1.68 14.74 2.16
N GLY A 493 -0.48 15.24 1.87
CA GLY A 493 0.31 14.85 0.70
C GLY A 493 0.69 13.37 0.74
N ALA A 494 1.08 12.87 1.92
CA ALA A 494 1.36 11.46 2.16
C ALA A 494 0.12 10.59 1.94
N ALA A 495 -1.04 10.99 2.47
CA ALA A 495 -2.31 10.30 2.24
C ALA A 495 -2.76 10.32 0.76
N ALA A 496 -2.33 11.32 0.00
CA ALA A 496 -2.54 11.41 -1.45
C ALA A 496 -1.49 10.62 -2.27
N GLY A 497 -0.60 9.87 -1.62
CA GLY A 497 0.43 9.05 -2.28
C GLY A 497 1.63 9.84 -2.82
N ASN A 498 1.88 11.06 -2.32
CA ASN A 498 3.07 11.80 -2.73
C ASN A 498 4.30 11.39 -1.90
N THR A 499 5.22 10.66 -2.50
CA THR A 499 6.42 10.11 -1.85
C THR A 499 7.32 11.17 -1.22
N ASN A 500 7.46 12.35 -1.84
CA ASN A 500 8.19 13.47 -1.25
C ASN A 500 7.51 14.00 0.02
N ALA A 501 6.17 14.04 0.04
CA ALA A 501 5.42 14.42 1.23
C ALA A 501 5.52 13.35 2.34
N ILE A 502 5.58 12.06 1.99
CA ILE A 502 5.85 10.97 2.96
C ILE A 502 7.22 11.20 3.64
N ASN A 503 8.26 11.49 2.84
CA ASN A 503 9.57 11.85 3.37
C ASN A 503 9.52 13.11 4.25
N GLY A 504 8.82 14.18 3.83
CA GLY A 504 8.63 15.38 4.65
C GLY A 504 7.88 15.13 5.96
N LEU A 505 6.87 14.24 5.94
CA LEU A 505 6.14 13.82 7.13
C LEU A 505 7.04 13.04 8.09
N SER A 506 7.95 12.22 7.57
CA SER A 506 8.93 11.50 8.39
C SER A 506 9.85 12.48 9.15
N LEU A 507 10.30 13.55 8.50
CA LEU A 507 11.11 14.61 9.14
C LEU A 507 10.32 15.31 10.24
N CYS A 508 9.01 15.48 10.05
CA CYS A 508 8.14 16.04 11.09
C CYS A 508 8.08 15.15 12.33
N TYR A 509 7.90 13.85 12.16
CA TYR A 509 7.95 12.90 13.28
C TYR A 509 9.36 12.74 13.88
N GLN A 510 10.42 12.85 13.08
CA GLN A 510 11.78 12.79 13.61
C GLN A 510 12.08 13.97 14.54
N ASN A 511 11.69 15.19 14.13
CA ASN A 511 12.09 16.43 14.77
C ASN A 511 11.00 17.08 15.63
N GLY A 512 9.79 16.53 15.66
CA GLY A 512 8.64 17.10 16.39
C GLY A 512 8.08 18.38 15.75
N ILE A 513 8.05 18.46 14.42
CA ILE A 513 7.53 19.61 13.67
C ILE A 513 6.01 19.45 13.56
N GLY A 514 5.24 20.27 14.28
CA GLY A 514 3.76 20.22 14.27
C GLY A 514 3.18 18.95 14.91
N THR A 515 4.03 18.11 15.50
CA THR A 515 3.66 16.83 16.13
C THR A 515 4.64 16.49 17.26
N ILE A 516 4.34 15.44 18.01
CA ILE A 516 5.27 14.88 19.01
C ILE A 516 6.29 14.00 18.27
N PRO A 517 7.60 14.09 18.59
CA PRO A 517 8.59 13.22 18.00
C PRO A 517 8.26 11.73 18.15
N ASP A 518 8.34 10.99 17.05
CA ASP A 518 8.10 9.55 16.96
C ASP A 518 9.07 8.94 15.93
N ARG A 519 10.15 8.36 16.44
CA ARG A 519 11.23 7.82 15.60
C ARG A 519 10.79 6.60 14.80
N ASP A 520 10.00 5.71 15.39
CA ASP A 520 9.57 4.48 14.73
C ASP A 520 8.61 4.80 13.58
N LYS A 521 7.73 5.79 13.80
CA LYS A 521 6.87 6.30 12.74
C LYS A 521 7.66 7.00 11.63
N ALA A 522 8.69 7.77 11.96
CA ALA A 522 9.58 8.36 10.96
C ALA A 522 10.28 7.28 10.11
N ILE A 523 10.82 6.23 10.74
CA ILE A 523 11.44 5.10 10.03
C ILE A 523 10.43 4.39 9.13
N SER A 524 9.22 4.11 9.61
CA SER A 524 8.17 3.45 8.81
C SER A 524 7.79 4.26 7.57
N LEU A 525 7.65 5.59 7.71
CA LEU A 525 7.35 6.47 6.58
C LEU A 525 8.52 6.54 5.60
N LEU A 526 9.76 6.60 6.09
CA LEU A 526 10.92 6.60 5.22
C LEU A 526 11.09 5.26 4.49
N GLN A 527 10.80 4.13 5.13
CA GLN A 527 10.83 2.83 4.48
C GLN A 527 9.82 2.79 3.33
N GLN A 528 8.59 3.24 3.57
CA GLN A 528 7.59 3.37 2.51
C GLN A 528 8.08 4.27 1.35
N ALA A 529 8.68 5.42 1.67
CA ALA A 529 9.18 6.33 0.64
C ALA A 529 10.38 5.73 -0.13
N ALA A 530 11.24 4.97 0.55
CA ALA A 530 12.35 4.25 -0.04
C ALA A 530 11.87 3.12 -0.97
N ASP A 531 10.86 2.35 -0.55
CA ASP A 531 10.22 1.29 -1.36
C ASP A 531 9.55 1.87 -2.62
N ASP A 532 9.01 3.10 -2.53
CA ASP A 532 8.51 3.88 -3.67
C ASP A 532 9.63 4.46 -4.58
N GLY A 533 10.91 4.15 -4.30
CA GLY A 533 12.07 4.54 -5.11
C GLY A 533 12.66 5.92 -4.80
N LEU A 534 12.33 6.53 -3.65
CA LEU A 534 12.88 7.84 -3.28
C LEU A 534 14.28 7.71 -2.66
N ALA A 535 15.32 8.05 -3.44
CA ALA A 535 16.72 7.94 -3.00
C ALA A 535 17.04 8.73 -1.71
N VAL A 536 16.51 9.96 -1.57
CA VAL A 536 16.71 10.75 -0.34
C VAL A 536 16.11 10.07 0.91
N ALA A 537 15.08 9.24 0.76
CA ALA A 537 14.52 8.49 1.90
C ALA A 537 15.53 7.44 2.41
N HIS A 538 16.26 6.78 1.51
CA HIS A 538 17.36 5.90 1.89
C HIS A 538 18.48 6.66 2.62
N ASN A 539 18.88 7.85 2.15
CA ASN A 539 19.88 8.66 2.87
C ASN A 539 19.41 9.03 4.29
N ASN A 540 18.13 9.37 4.46
CA ASN A 540 17.55 9.65 5.76
C ASN A 540 17.46 8.41 6.67
N LEU A 541 17.16 7.23 6.13
CA LEU A 541 17.23 5.96 6.87
C LEU A 541 18.65 5.62 7.28
N GLY A 542 19.61 5.83 6.38
CA GLY A 542 21.05 5.68 6.65
C GLY A 542 21.45 6.48 7.88
N PHE A 543 21.07 7.76 7.91
CA PHE A 543 21.34 8.65 9.03
C PHE A 543 20.66 8.19 10.33
N LEU A 544 19.41 7.73 10.26
CA LEU A 544 18.71 7.23 11.44
C LEU A 544 19.37 5.96 11.99
N TYR A 545 19.68 4.99 11.15
CA TYR A 545 20.25 3.73 11.61
C TYR A 545 21.71 3.83 12.06
N PHE A 546 22.45 4.83 11.59
CA PHE A 546 23.89 4.99 11.81
C PHE A 546 24.38 4.62 13.23
N ASP A 547 23.78 5.17 14.27
CA ASP A 547 24.23 4.96 15.66
C ASP A 547 23.82 3.59 16.24
N ASN A 548 22.74 2.99 15.75
CA ASN A 548 22.13 1.80 16.36
C ASN A 548 22.37 0.51 15.56
N ASP A 549 22.43 0.63 14.24
CA ASP A 549 22.65 -0.46 13.29
C ASP A 549 23.45 0.05 12.07
N PRO A 550 24.79 0.10 12.19
CA PRO A 550 25.66 0.56 11.10
C PRO A 550 25.55 -0.28 9.82
N ASP A 551 25.18 -1.56 9.92
CA ASP A 551 25.06 -2.42 8.74
C ASP A 551 23.79 -2.08 7.95
N GLN A 552 22.67 -1.82 8.64
CA GLN A 552 21.47 -1.25 8.01
C GLN A 552 21.74 0.15 7.44
N ALA A 553 22.46 0.99 8.16
CA ALA A 553 22.80 2.32 7.66
C ALA A 553 23.58 2.25 6.34
N LEU A 554 24.61 1.40 6.28
CA LEU A 554 25.40 1.18 5.08
C LEU A 554 24.54 0.62 3.93
N TYR A 555 23.63 -0.31 4.21
CA TYR A 555 22.69 -0.82 3.21
C TYR A 555 21.87 0.31 2.58
N HIS A 556 21.25 1.17 3.38
CA HIS A 556 20.46 2.27 2.83
C HIS A 556 21.31 3.27 2.04
N TYR A 557 22.50 3.64 2.52
CA TYR A 557 23.38 4.53 1.73
C TYR A 557 23.78 3.92 0.38
N GLN A 558 23.97 2.59 0.29
CA GLN A 558 24.22 1.90 -0.98
C GLN A 558 23.00 1.93 -1.91
N GLN A 559 21.79 1.73 -1.37
CA GLN A 559 20.57 1.83 -2.16
C GLN A 559 20.36 3.26 -2.72
N ALA A 560 20.68 4.29 -1.93
CA ALA A 560 20.67 5.67 -2.43
C ALA A 560 21.68 5.89 -3.57
N GLU A 561 22.88 5.28 -3.50
CA GLU A 561 23.86 5.27 -4.60
C GLU A 561 23.31 4.58 -5.85
N GLU A 562 22.66 3.43 -5.70
CA GLU A 562 22.05 2.69 -6.82
C GLU A 562 20.92 3.47 -7.51
N LEU A 563 20.16 4.26 -6.74
CA LEU A 563 19.11 5.16 -7.25
C LEU A 563 19.67 6.48 -7.81
N GLY A 564 20.99 6.70 -7.75
CA GLY A 564 21.65 7.85 -8.38
C GLY A 564 21.78 9.10 -7.51
N GLU A 565 21.43 9.04 -6.22
CA GLU A 565 21.66 10.13 -5.25
C GLU A 565 22.53 9.66 -4.06
N PRO A 566 23.79 9.26 -4.32
CA PRO A 566 24.69 8.79 -3.28
C PRO A 566 25.09 9.87 -2.29
N ASP A 567 25.18 9.50 -1.02
CA ASP A 567 25.94 10.26 -0.03
C ASP A 567 27.35 9.67 0.15
N TYR A 568 28.29 10.13 -0.69
CA TYR A 568 29.65 9.58 -0.72
C TYR A 568 30.42 9.80 0.59
N GLY A 569 30.14 10.89 1.31
CA GLY A 569 30.76 11.18 2.59
C GLY A 569 30.38 10.14 3.63
N TRP A 570 29.08 9.86 3.77
CA TRP A 570 28.61 8.80 4.67
C TRP A 570 29.06 7.42 4.21
N LEU A 571 29.00 7.08 2.93
CA LEU A 571 29.53 5.80 2.43
C LEU A 571 31.00 5.60 2.81
N GLY A 572 31.84 6.61 2.58
CA GLY A 572 33.25 6.59 2.97
C GLY A 572 33.42 6.38 4.47
N TYR A 573 32.63 7.10 5.28
CA TYR A 573 32.64 7.00 6.74
C TYR A 573 32.24 5.60 7.24
N MET A 574 31.20 5.01 6.65
CA MET A 574 30.74 3.67 7.01
C MET A 574 31.81 2.60 6.73
N TYR A 575 32.50 2.68 5.59
CA TYR A 575 33.59 1.75 5.28
C TYR A 575 34.83 1.98 6.15
N GLU A 576 35.14 3.23 6.50
CA GLU A 576 36.22 3.54 7.46
C GLU A 576 35.93 2.91 8.83
N GLY A 577 34.68 3.00 9.32
CA GLY A 577 34.26 2.38 10.57
C GLY A 577 34.34 0.85 10.57
N LYS A 578 34.26 0.21 9.40
CA LYS A 578 34.47 -1.23 9.21
C LYS A 578 35.94 -1.62 8.96
N GLU A 579 36.85 -0.65 9.05
CA GLU A 579 38.28 -0.79 8.74
C GLU A 579 38.57 -1.18 7.27
N ASP A 580 37.59 -1.00 6.35
CA ASP A 580 37.79 -1.15 4.91
C ASP A 580 38.27 0.18 4.32
N PHE A 581 39.51 0.52 4.66
CA PHE A 581 40.09 1.81 4.29
C PHE A 581 40.32 1.99 2.79
N GLU A 582 40.47 0.89 2.02
CA GLU A 582 40.60 0.97 0.56
C GLU A 582 39.29 1.47 -0.06
N LYS A 583 38.16 0.92 0.39
CA LYS A 583 36.84 1.34 -0.06
C LYS A 583 36.44 2.71 0.49
N ALA A 584 36.81 3.03 1.72
CA ALA A 584 36.64 4.38 2.27
C ALA A 584 37.35 5.44 1.42
N ILE A 585 38.60 5.19 0.99
CA ILE A 585 39.35 6.09 0.09
C ILE A 585 38.64 6.22 -1.27
N GLU A 586 38.06 5.15 -1.81
CA GLU A 586 37.31 5.22 -3.06
C GLU A 586 36.15 6.21 -2.96
N TYR A 587 35.34 6.10 -1.89
CA TYR A 587 34.20 6.98 -1.67
C TYR A 587 34.59 8.42 -1.33
N TYR A 588 35.55 8.63 -0.44
CA TYR A 588 36.00 9.98 -0.12
C TYR A 588 36.66 10.70 -1.30
N ARG A 589 37.13 9.98 -2.34
CA ARG A 589 37.59 10.61 -3.60
C ARG A 589 36.44 11.09 -4.49
N LYS A 590 35.25 10.52 -4.34
CA LYS A 590 34.02 10.93 -5.02
C LYS A 590 33.31 12.05 -4.24
N ASP A 591 33.58 12.15 -2.94
CA ASP A 591 33.11 13.22 -2.07
C ASP A 591 33.90 14.52 -2.34
N GLU A 592 33.28 15.47 -3.04
CA GLU A 592 33.88 16.77 -3.37
C GLU A 592 33.76 17.80 -2.24
N THR A 593 33.34 17.41 -1.04
CA THR A 593 33.23 18.29 0.12
C THR A 593 34.57 18.47 0.86
N GLU A 594 34.64 19.52 1.66
CA GLU A 594 35.74 19.79 2.58
C GLU A 594 35.94 18.69 3.64
N ILE A 595 34.85 17.99 4.00
CA ILE A 595 34.88 16.86 4.94
C ILE A 595 35.52 15.63 4.27
N GLY A 596 35.14 15.31 3.03
CA GLY A 596 35.78 14.24 2.24
C GLY A 596 37.28 14.46 2.09
N ALA A 597 37.70 15.70 1.79
CA ALA A 597 39.11 16.07 1.75
C ALA A 597 39.81 15.88 3.12
N TYR A 598 39.19 16.32 4.21
CA TYR A 598 39.74 16.12 5.56
C TYR A 598 39.93 14.63 5.89
N ASN A 599 38.95 13.79 5.56
CA ASN A 599 39.00 12.35 5.81
C ASN A 599 40.11 11.66 4.98
N LEU A 600 40.24 12.01 3.69
CA LEU A 600 41.39 11.56 2.88
C LEU A 600 42.73 11.98 3.50
N GLY A 601 42.85 13.23 3.94
CA GLY A 601 44.06 13.72 4.61
C GLY A 601 44.46 12.85 5.79
N ASN A 602 43.48 12.44 6.61
CA ASN A 602 43.70 11.56 7.75
C ASN A 602 44.18 10.16 7.35
N LEU A 603 43.54 9.52 6.37
CA LEU A 603 43.91 8.18 5.91
C LEU A 603 45.32 8.16 5.32
N TYR A 604 45.67 9.15 4.50
CA TYR A 604 47.02 9.28 3.91
C TYR A 604 48.10 9.61 4.94
N ARG A 605 47.79 10.42 5.95
CA ARG A 605 48.73 10.73 7.05
C ARG A 605 49.05 9.48 7.87
N LYS A 606 48.03 8.65 8.14
CA LYS A 606 48.17 7.44 8.95
C LYS A 606 48.66 6.23 8.13
N GLY A 607 48.52 6.26 6.81
CA GLY A 607 48.82 5.12 5.93
C GLY A 607 47.81 3.98 6.06
N LEU A 608 46.51 4.33 6.17
CA LEU A 608 45.41 3.38 6.27
C LEU A 608 44.80 3.17 4.89
N GLY A 609 44.70 1.91 4.42
CA GLY A 609 44.22 1.59 3.07
C GLY A 609 45.14 2.07 1.93
N THR A 610 46.27 2.69 2.26
CA THR A 610 47.26 3.19 1.31
C THR A 610 48.63 3.33 1.98
N MET A 611 49.69 3.52 1.20
CA MET A 611 50.99 3.86 1.77
C MET A 611 50.93 5.26 2.40
N LYS A 612 51.51 5.41 3.60
CA LYS A 612 51.65 6.70 4.27
C LYS A 612 52.30 7.72 3.32
N ASP A 613 51.59 8.80 3.02
CA ASP A 613 52.06 9.90 2.16
C ASP A 613 51.67 11.24 2.81
N ILE A 614 52.64 11.81 3.54
CA ILE A 614 52.46 13.08 4.24
C ILE A 614 52.24 14.25 3.27
N LYS A 615 52.83 14.21 2.08
CA LYS A 615 52.68 15.29 1.11
C LYS A 615 51.25 15.31 0.56
N ALA A 616 50.70 14.14 0.25
CA ALA A 616 49.30 14.01 -0.14
C ALA A 616 48.37 14.46 1.00
N ALA A 617 48.64 14.03 2.24
CA ALA A 617 47.86 14.43 3.40
C ALA A 617 47.82 15.95 3.61
N ILE A 618 48.96 16.64 3.54
CA ILE A 618 49.03 18.11 3.60
C ILE A 618 48.18 18.73 2.48
N GLY A 619 48.25 18.19 1.26
CA GLY A 619 47.43 18.65 0.14
C GLY A 619 45.94 18.60 0.44
N TYR A 620 45.45 17.45 0.89
CA TYR A 620 44.04 17.26 1.24
C TYR A 620 43.59 18.13 2.43
N PHE A 621 44.40 18.27 3.47
CA PHE A 621 44.06 19.16 4.58
C PHE A 621 44.00 20.63 4.16
N ASN A 622 44.88 21.08 3.26
CA ASN A 622 44.77 22.44 2.72
C ASN A 622 43.47 22.61 1.91
N THR A 623 43.08 21.63 1.11
CA THR A 623 41.77 21.64 0.41
C THR A 623 40.61 21.73 1.40
N ALA A 624 40.66 20.99 2.50
CA ALA A 624 39.64 21.06 3.55
C ALA A 624 39.57 22.46 4.20
N VAL A 625 40.71 23.07 4.52
CA VAL A 625 40.78 24.46 5.03
C VAL A 625 40.23 25.46 4.01
N GLU A 626 40.60 25.32 2.73
CA GLU A 626 40.12 26.20 1.66
C GLU A 626 38.59 26.11 1.48
N GLY A 627 38.01 24.94 1.75
CA GLY A 627 36.57 24.72 1.82
C GLY A 627 35.90 25.14 3.14
N GLY A 628 36.66 25.61 4.13
CA GLY A 628 36.14 26.11 5.41
C GLY A 628 36.10 25.08 6.55
N TYR A 629 36.73 23.91 6.40
CA TYR A 629 36.81 22.91 7.48
C TYR A 629 38.02 23.15 8.40
N ASP A 630 37.87 24.09 9.32
CA ASP A 630 38.97 24.58 10.17
C ASP A 630 39.64 23.49 11.04
N THR A 631 38.95 22.37 11.33
CA THR A 631 39.52 21.22 12.07
C THR A 631 40.78 20.67 11.39
N ALA A 632 40.91 20.82 10.07
CA ALA A 632 42.11 20.44 9.32
C ALA A 632 43.38 21.19 9.77
N HIS A 633 43.26 22.38 10.36
CA HIS A 633 44.39 23.12 10.92
C HIS A 633 45.10 22.37 12.06
N ILE A 634 44.36 21.64 12.88
CA ILE A 634 44.93 20.82 13.97
C ILE A 634 45.84 19.72 13.40
N GLU A 635 45.39 19.05 12.35
CA GLU A 635 46.17 17.96 11.74
C GLU A 635 47.36 18.48 10.93
N LEU A 636 47.24 19.65 10.29
CA LEU A 636 48.38 20.34 9.68
C LEU A 636 49.42 20.74 10.72
N ALA A 637 49.02 21.33 11.85
CA ALA A 637 49.93 21.66 12.94
C ALA A 637 50.64 20.42 13.49
N ARG A 638 49.90 19.33 13.69
CA ARG A 638 50.43 18.03 14.12
C ARG A 638 51.51 17.50 13.17
N ILE A 639 51.27 17.58 11.86
CA ILE A 639 52.26 17.19 10.84
C ILE A 639 53.52 18.07 10.97
N TYR A 640 53.35 19.39 11.00
CA TYR A 640 54.48 20.33 11.05
C TYR A 640 55.26 20.31 12.37
N LEU A 641 54.73 19.73 13.44
CA LEU A 641 55.46 19.54 14.70
C LEU A 641 56.19 18.19 14.77
N PHE A 642 55.59 17.13 14.23
CA PHE A 642 55.99 15.77 14.60
C PHE A 642 56.33 14.84 13.43
N GLU A 643 56.00 15.17 12.18
CA GLU A 643 56.29 14.30 11.04
C GLU A 643 57.70 14.55 10.48
N ASP A 644 58.56 13.55 10.61
CA ASP A 644 59.95 13.60 10.16
C ASP A 644 60.04 13.98 8.67
N GLY A 645 60.86 14.99 8.37
CA GLY A 645 61.05 15.52 7.02
C GLY A 645 60.03 16.59 6.61
N PHE A 646 59.01 16.86 7.43
CA PHE A 646 58.01 17.90 7.21
C PHE A 646 57.91 18.91 8.36
N THR A 647 58.76 18.80 9.39
CA THR A 647 58.72 19.70 10.55
C THR A 647 58.98 21.16 10.19
N ASP A 648 58.08 22.06 10.56
CA ASP A 648 58.17 23.52 10.40
C ASP A 648 57.38 24.23 11.52
N THR A 649 58.09 24.68 12.56
CA THR A 649 57.47 25.33 13.73
C THR A 649 56.71 26.62 13.39
N ALA A 650 57.10 27.34 12.32
CA ALA A 650 56.42 28.56 11.93
C ALA A 650 55.07 28.25 11.26
N GLN A 651 55.02 27.21 10.42
CA GLN A 651 53.77 26.72 9.84
C GLN A 651 52.87 26.11 10.92
N ALA A 652 53.42 25.33 11.84
CA ALA A 652 52.67 24.80 12.97
C ALA A 652 51.99 25.90 13.79
N ALA A 653 52.73 26.94 14.21
CA ALA A 653 52.18 28.06 14.97
C ALA A 653 51.09 28.83 14.22
N ARG A 654 51.22 28.99 12.89
CA ARG A 654 50.19 29.61 12.05
C ARG A 654 48.88 28.83 12.08
N HIS A 655 48.96 27.51 11.89
CA HIS A 655 47.77 26.66 11.89
C HIS A 655 47.13 26.57 13.28
N LEU A 656 47.92 26.52 14.36
CA LEU A 656 47.38 26.59 15.72
C LEU A 656 46.64 27.92 15.98
N THR A 657 47.22 29.05 15.56
CA THR A 657 46.57 30.36 15.67
C THR A 657 45.24 30.39 14.90
N ALA A 658 45.23 29.87 13.67
CA ALA A 658 44.02 29.80 12.86
C ALA A 658 42.93 28.91 13.49
N ALA A 659 43.32 27.76 14.06
CA ALA A 659 42.40 26.90 14.79
C ALA A 659 41.80 27.60 16.02
N GLU A 660 42.61 28.35 16.78
CA GLU A 660 42.12 29.17 17.91
C GLU A 660 41.16 30.29 17.46
N GLU A 661 41.48 30.97 16.35
CA GLU A 661 40.62 32.01 15.76
C GLU A 661 39.28 31.45 15.28
N ALA A 662 39.27 30.21 14.79
CA ALA A 662 38.07 29.44 14.46
C ALA A 662 37.32 28.91 15.71
N GLY A 663 37.86 29.11 16.91
CA GLY A 663 37.25 28.69 18.18
C GLY A 663 37.43 27.21 18.51
N LEU A 664 38.38 26.52 17.87
CA LEU A 664 38.68 25.11 18.13
C LEU A 664 39.51 24.93 19.41
N GLU A 665 39.24 23.85 20.13
CA GLU A 665 40.07 23.46 21.27
C GLU A 665 41.38 22.83 20.79
N ILE A 666 42.52 23.41 21.18
CA ILE A 666 43.83 22.85 20.86
C ILE A 666 44.10 21.60 21.73
N PRO A 667 44.42 20.45 21.12
CA PRO A 667 44.84 19.25 21.86
C PRO A 667 46.09 19.48 22.72
N ASP A 668 46.13 18.89 23.91
CA ASP A 668 47.22 19.11 24.88
C ASP A 668 48.60 18.74 24.36
N ASP A 669 48.69 17.75 23.49
CA ASP A 669 49.93 17.32 22.85
C ASP A 669 50.50 18.37 21.87
N LEU A 670 49.66 19.32 21.42
CA LEU A 670 50.07 20.44 20.57
C LEU A 670 50.33 21.74 21.36
N LYS A 671 49.97 21.80 22.66
CA LYS A 671 50.17 22.99 23.51
C LYS A 671 51.61 23.17 24.02
N THR A 672 52.47 22.17 23.90
CA THR A 672 53.76 22.09 24.61
C THR A 672 54.98 22.62 23.86
N ILE A 673 54.84 23.40 22.77
CA ILE A 673 56.00 23.88 21.98
C ILE A 673 55.93 25.40 21.75
#